data_AF-A0A1S1Y1B2-F1
#
_entry.id   AF-A0A1S1Y1B2-F1
#
_cell.length_a   1.000
_cell.length_b   1.000
_cell.length_c   1.000
_cell.angle_alpha   90.00
_cell.angle_beta   90.00
_cell.angle_gamma   90.00
#
_symmetry.space_group_name_H-M   'P 1'
#
loop_
_entity.id
_entity.type
_entity.pdbx_description
1 polymer ?
#
loop_
_entity_poly.entity_id
_entity_poly.type
_entity_poly.pdbx_seq_one_letter_code
_entity_poly.pdbx_strand_id
1 'polypeptide(L)'
;MKATEYKKIRTLATAILAVVSANAMASQAPLIKELPHNVYHVIQNKTLRDAADQLANRTGITFKINADLENDAITHKIVGDDWNMGLHQLLAGYNHSIIAESGIIKTVVITGRNGSGLNKSADNSLGAEMIVVAPDYANNLPERYKNFKPGSVMNVNLPMDQLAEVPIGKTFTLDLPIGQYNVVHDNAVEHADGSSTWIGYLDDEGKGYRVYLSQGDAGVIGNVFTPDGAYNIETVDGKTVVVDLDKSGLQTAGFEGDQQEATADESVTMNDAVGNSSNLDALRTAAETARATANALTAEANALYQQYLVAKSQADAGAQTVASLSNALNAAKTALANAKTALNKDKKNSALKAAVNSAQANVNNLNGQLRQANSAYKSTQSNTTQLKSSYDKKYALAVAAETKAKTAEATYAAASVQTTANATVSTTTSSSNAVVDLMVLYTTVNQTATYAKQRIAYLVDVSNQSYKDSGINMSLRLVHARPTTYVESNSNSQALSDLAYDKGAFAGTAALRNKYGADLVMLFRPLYAKTAGSCGTTYVGFANGGAANAKFGFGTIGDGYSKDSMTNYYCGANTFTHEIGHTLGNVHDRTYSSFQGKFSYSYAWGISGKFGTVMSYYGPSVMLFATPNLSTQCAGSACGFAEGDTNSSDQTRTTNYTAPLVANYRSTTTTVPVIQ
;
A
#
# COMPACT_ATOMS: atom_id res chain seq x y z
N MET A 1 -53.11 -2.61 -39.56
CA MET A 1 -53.71 -1.75 -38.53
C MET A 1 -54.65 -2.58 -37.66
N LYS A 2 -54.79 -2.24 -36.37
CA LYS A 2 -55.88 -2.55 -35.41
C LYS A 2 -56.77 -3.81 -35.60
N ALA A 3 -56.43 -4.86 -34.84
CA ALA A 3 -57.24 -5.63 -33.86
C ALA A 3 -58.78 -5.85 -33.99
N THR A 4 -59.20 -7.10 -33.70
CA THR A 4 -60.50 -7.45 -33.03
C THR A 4 -60.50 -8.83 -32.34
N GLU A 5 -61.32 -8.95 -31.27
CA GLU A 5 -61.98 -10.07 -30.55
C GLU A 5 -61.49 -11.55 -30.55
N TYR A 6 -61.62 -12.42 -29.51
CA TYR A 6 -62.54 -12.67 -28.35
C TYR A 6 -63.70 -13.70 -28.52
N LYS A 7 -63.58 -14.90 -27.89
CA LYS A 7 -64.63 -15.71 -27.17
C LYS A 7 -64.01 -17.01 -26.58
N LYS A 8 -64.23 -17.37 -25.30
CA LYS A 8 -65.31 -18.24 -24.69
C LYS A 8 -65.28 -19.71 -25.20
N ILE A 9 -65.52 -20.77 -24.41
CA ILE A 9 -66.64 -21.07 -23.47
C ILE A 9 -66.24 -22.08 -22.35
N ARG A 10 -66.90 -21.94 -21.17
CA ARG A 10 -67.36 -22.86 -20.06
C ARG A 10 -67.06 -24.41 -20.12
N THR A 11 -67.23 -25.25 -19.07
CA THR A 11 -68.36 -25.35 -18.09
C THR A 11 -68.12 -26.36 -16.92
N LEU A 12 -68.69 -26.09 -15.70
CA LEU A 12 -69.18 -26.97 -14.57
C LEU A 12 -68.42 -28.29 -14.21
N ALA A 13 -68.30 -28.77 -12.94
CA ALA A 13 -68.70 -28.37 -11.56
C ALA A 13 -67.84 -29.22 -10.54
N THR A 14 -68.03 -29.38 -9.21
CA THR A 14 -69.14 -29.10 -8.25
C THR A 14 -68.58 -28.78 -6.82
N ALA A 15 -69.09 -29.39 -5.73
CA ALA A 15 -68.68 -29.21 -4.31
C ALA A 15 -68.83 -30.56 -3.54
N ILE A 16 -68.42 -30.80 -2.27
CA ILE A 16 -68.76 -30.11 -1.00
C ILE A 16 -67.71 -30.39 0.12
N LEU A 17 -67.41 -29.36 0.95
CA LEU A 17 -66.81 -29.27 2.32
C LEU A 17 -65.75 -30.31 2.80
N ALA A 18 -64.71 -29.92 3.57
CA ALA A 18 -64.78 -29.05 4.76
C ALA A 18 -63.51 -28.23 5.11
N VAL A 19 -63.73 -27.18 5.92
CA VAL A 19 -62.83 -26.32 6.76
C VAL A 19 -61.44 -26.94 7.10
N VAL A 20 -60.31 -26.23 7.13
CA VAL A 20 -60.04 -24.89 7.72
C VAL A 20 -59.16 -23.97 6.85
N SER A 21 -59.27 -22.66 7.09
CA SER A 21 -58.68 -21.54 6.35
C SER A 21 -57.20 -21.67 5.94
N ALA A 22 -56.97 -21.66 4.63
CA ALA A 22 -55.70 -21.27 4.01
C ALA A 22 -55.96 -20.15 2.99
N ASN A 23 -55.95 -18.89 3.45
CA ASN A 23 -55.73 -17.75 2.56
C ASN A 23 -54.21 -17.55 2.47
N ALA A 24 -53.58 -18.03 1.40
CA ALA A 24 -53.47 -17.36 0.11
C ALA A 24 -52.35 -16.31 0.14
N MET A 25 -51.32 -16.56 -0.67
CA MET A 25 -50.11 -15.76 -0.77
C MET A 25 -50.42 -14.31 -1.19
N ALA A 26 -50.34 -13.38 -0.23
CA ALA A 26 -49.98 -12.00 -0.54
C ALA A 26 -48.46 -11.97 -0.73
N SER A 27 -47.99 -11.46 -1.87
CA SER A 27 -46.56 -11.37 -2.17
C SER A 27 -45.86 -10.41 -1.22
N GLN A 28 -45.05 -10.95 -0.29
CA GLN A 28 -44.00 -10.13 0.31
C GLN A 28 -42.94 -9.83 -0.75
N ALA A 29 -42.42 -8.60 -0.74
CA ALA A 29 -41.32 -8.20 -1.60
C ALA A 29 -40.05 -9.03 -1.27
N PRO A 30 -39.11 -9.21 -2.21
CA PRO A 30 -37.88 -9.95 -1.95
C PRO A 30 -37.13 -9.34 -0.75
N LEU A 31 -37.04 -10.12 0.32
CA LEU A 31 -36.24 -9.80 1.50
C LEU A 31 -34.77 -9.93 1.11
N ILE A 32 -34.06 -8.80 1.13
CA ILE A 32 -32.73 -8.62 0.53
C ILE A 32 -32.78 -8.74 -1.01
N LYS A 33 -32.03 -7.86 -1.70
CA LYS A 33 -31.85 -7.92 -3.17
C LYS A 33 -30.37 -8.00 -3.56
N GLU A 34 -29.65 -8.80 -2.80
CA GLU A 34 -28.37 -9.36 -3.21
C GLU A 34 -28.65 -10.60 -4.07
N LEU A 35 -27.69 -10.97 -4.92
CA LEU A 35 -27.78 -12.21 -5.69
C LEU A 35 -27.28 -13.37 -4.81
N PRO A 36 -27.91 -14.55 -4.84
CA PRO A 36 -27.50 -15.68 -4.01
C PRO A 36 -26.10 -16.15 -4.43
N HIS A 37 -25.17 -16.09 -3.49
CA HIS A 37 -23.79 -16.53 -3.61
C HIS A 37 -23.47 -17.38 -2.37
N ASN A 38 -22.82 -18.53 -2.55
CA ASN A 38 -22.70 -19.54 -1.49
C ASN A 38 -21.66 -19.10 -0.44
N VAL A 39 -22.07 -18.39 0.62
CA VAL A 39 -21.15 -17.94 1.67
C VAL A 39 -21.06 -18.97 2.79
N TYR A 40 -19.93 -19.67 2.88
CA TYR A 40 -19.64 -20.59 3.97
C TYR A 40 -19.33 -19.82 5.27
N HIS A 41 -20.37 -19.47 6.03
CA HIS A 41 -20.18 -18.99 7.39
C HIS A 41 -19.84 -20.14 8.35
N VAL A 42 -18.98 -19.82 9.32
CA VAL A 42 -18.55 -20.72 10.39
C VAL A 42 -18.52 -19.92 11.70
N ILE A 43 -19.62 -19.99 12.46
CA ILE A 43 -19.58 -19.65 13.89
C ILE A 43 -19.43 -20.98 14.63
N GLN A 44 -18.35 -21.10 15.40
CA GLN A 44 -18.04 -22.24 16.25
C GLN A 44 -17.08 -21.78 17.36
N ASN A 45 -17.23 -22.32 18.57
CA ASN A 45 -16.41 -22.02 19.76
C ASN A 45 -16.42 -20.54 20.21
N LYS A 46 -17.49 -19.80 19.89
CA LYS A 46 -17.70 -18.40 20.32
C LYS A 46 -18.75 -18.31 21.41
N THR A 47 -18.79 -17.23 22.18
CA THR A 47 -19.95 -16.98 23.07
C THR A 47 -21.16 -16.53 22.24
N LEU A 48 -22.36 -16.63 22.82
CA LEU A 48 -23.59 -16.10 22.22
C LEU A 48 -23.48 -14.58 21.99
N ARG A 49 -22.80 -13.85 22.88
CA ARG A 49 -22.48 -12.43 22.75
C ARG A 49 -21.66 -12.16 21.48
N ASP A 50 -20.53 -12.84 21.30
CA ASP A 50 -19.64 -12.63 20.15
C ASP A 50 -20.35 -13.01 18.83
N ALA A 51 -21.09 -14.12 18.83
CA ALA A 51 -21.86 -14.58 17.68
C ALA A 51 -22.94 -13.56 17.28
N ALA A 52 -23.63 -12.97 18.27
CA ALA A 52 -24.64 -11.95 18.06
C ALA A 52 -24.05 -10.61 17.60
N ASP A 53 -22.92 -10.15 18.16
CA ASP A 53 -22.28 -8.90 17.75
C ASP A 53 -21.64 -9.01 16.36
N GLN A 54 -21.04 -10.15 16.00
CA GLN A 54 -20.58 -10.40 14.63
C GLN A 54 -21.74 -10.46 13.63
N LEU A 55 -22.91 -10.97 14.04
CA LEU A 55 -24.13 -10.95 13.21
C LEU A 55 -24.75 -9.55 13.13
N ALA A 56 -24.74 -8.77 14.20
CA ALA A 56 -25.19 -7.38 14.26
C ALA A 56 -24.39 -6.49 13.28
N ASN A 57 -23.06 -6.57 13.35
CA ASN A 57 -22.15 -5.79 12.50
C ASN A 57 -22.32 -6.09 11.01
N ARG A 58 -22.73 -7.32 10.64
CA ARG A 58 -22.92 -7.75 9.25
C ARG A 58 -24.33 -7.52 8.70
N THR A 59 -25.35 -7.41 9.55
CA THR A 59 -26.78 -7.35 9.14
C THR A 59 -27.52 -6.08 9.56
N GLY A 60 -26.98 -5.31 10.52
CA GLY A 60 -27.67 -4.19 11.15
C GLY A 60 -28.77 -4.59 12.15
N ILE A 61 -28.88 -5.88 12.50
CA ILE A 61 -29.83 -6.37 13.52
C ILE A 61 -29.30 -6.04 14.92
N THR A 62 -30.11 -5.39 15.75
CA THR A 62 -29.79 -5.19 17.17
C THR A 62 -30.09 -6.45 17.98
N PHE A 63 -29.13 -6.96 18.76
CA PHE A 63 -29.37 -8.05 19.70
C PHE A 63 -29.55 -7.52 21.12
N LYS A 64 -30.47 -8.15 21.88
CA LYS A 64 -30.66 -7.95 23.32
C LYS A 64 -30.66 -9.31 23.99
N ILE A 65 -29.60 -9.60 24.74
CA ILE A 65 -29.36 -10.92 25.33
C ILE A 65 -29.50 -10.80 26.85
N ASN A 66 -30.06 -11.80 27.51
CA ASN A 66 -30.04 -11.83 28.98
C ASN A 66 -28.62 -12.16 29.48
N ALA A 67 -28.17 -11.48 30.55
CA ALA A 67 -26.77 -11.56 31.00
C ALA A 67 -26.32 -12.97 31.44
N ASP A 68 -27.26 -13.85 31.79
CA ASP A 68 -26.98 -15.26 32.11
C ASP A 68 -26.76 -16.15 30.87
N LEU A 69 -26.95 -15.60 29.66
CA LEU A 69 -26.81 -16.27 28.36
C LEU A 69 -25.65 -15.72 27.53
N GLU A 70 -25.17 -14.50 27.78
CA GLU A 70 -24.16 -13.83 26.95
C GLU A 70 -22.89 -14.69 26.74
N ASN A 71 -22.49 -15.44 27.77
CA ASN A 71 -21.32 -16.33 27.75
C ASN A 71 -21.59 -17.76 27.24
N ASP A 72 -22.79 -18.10 26.74
CA ASP A 72 -23.10 -19.46 26.30
C ASP A 72 -22.28 -19.86 25.06
N ALA A 73 -21.56 -20.97 25.15
CA ALA A 73 -20.67 -21.44 24.09
C ALA A 73 -21.45 -22.02 22.90
N ILE A 74 -21.32 -21.40 21.74
CA ILE A 74 -21.80 -21.88 20.44
C ILE A 74 -20.85 -22.98 19.94
N THR A 75 -21.00 -24.18 20.50
CA THR A 75 -20.15 -25.36 20.22
C THR A 75 -20.49 -26.08 18.91
N HIS A 76 -21.61 -25.73 18.27
CA HIS A 76 -22.07 -26.31 17.02
C HIS A 76 -21.79 -25.36 15.85
N LYS A 77 -21.45 -25.93 14.68
CA LYS A 77 -21.14 -25.16 13.48
C LYS A 77 -22.42 -24.58 12.87
N ILE A 78 -22.58 -23.25 12.92
CA ILE A 78 -23.65 -22.54 12.21
C ILE A 78 -23.25 -22.38 10.75
N VAL A 79 -24.08 -22.88 9.81
CA VAL A 79 -23.87 -22.86 8.36
C VAL A 79 -25.20 -22.68 7.64
N GLY A 80 -25.34 -21.66 6.80
CA GLY A 80 -26.55 -21.44 6.00
C GLY A 80 -26.23 -20.74 4.68
N ASP A 81 -27.06 -20.99 3.66
CA ASP A 81 -26.91 -20.38 2.33
C ASP A 81 -27.26 -18.88 2.34
N ASP A 82 -27.92 -18.41 3.40
CA ASP A 82 -28.14 -16.99 3.70
C ASP A 82 -28.07 -16.67 5.21
N TRP A 83 -28.11 -15.38 5.55
CA TRP A 83 -28.10 -14.91 6.95
C TRP A 83 -29.37 -15.24 7.74
N ASN A 84 -30.50 -15.53 7.09
CA ASN A 84 -31.72 -15.96 7.77
C ASN A 84 -31.55 -17.39 8.30
N MET A 85 -30.96 -18.29 7.50
CA MET A 85 -30.59 -19.64 7.92
C MET A 85 -29.55 -19.60 9.05
N GLY A 86 -28.52 -18.75 8.94
CA GLY A 86 -27.53 -18.54 10.01
C GLY A 86 -28.17 -18.05 11.32
N LEU A 87 -29.06 -17.05 11.24
CA LEU A 87 -29.81 -16.52 12.37
C LEU A 87 -30.74 -17.58 13.00
N HIS A 88 -31.46 -18.35 12.19
CA HIS A 88 -32.33 -19.42 12.68
C HIS A 88 -31.57 -20.52 13.42
N GLN A 89 -30.34 -20.87 12.98
CA GLN A 89 -29.50 -21.83 13.67
C GLN A 89 -28.94 -21.27 14.98
N LEU A 90 -28.43 -20.02 14.99
CA LEU A 90 -27.98 -19.34 16.21
C LEU A 90 -29.08 -19.32 17.29
N LEU A 91 -30.32 -19.09 16.89
CA LEU A 91 -31.46 -18.96 17.79
C LEU A 91 -32.15 -20.29 18.15
N ALA A 92 -31.81 -21.41 17.52
CA ALA A 92 -32.49 -22.69 17.74
C ALA A 92 -32.41 -23.18 19.21
N GLY A 93 -31.27 -22.92 19.87
CA GLY A 93 -31.04 -23.25 21.28
C GLY A 93 -31.73 -22.32 22.29
N TYR A 94 -32.44 -21.27 21.86
CA TYR A 94 -32.88 -20.20 22.75
C TYR A 94 -34.35 -19.77 22.58
N ASN A 95 -34.99 -19.45 23.69
CA ASN A 95 -36.23 -18.69 23.71
C ASN A 95 -35.92 -17.26 23.26
N HIS A 96 -36.61 -16.79 22.23
CA HIS A 96 -36.35 -15.48 21.64
C HIS A 96 -37.63 -14.84 21.09
N SER A 97 -37.57 -13.53 20.83
CA SER A 97 -38.57 -12.79 20.07
C SER A 97 -37.91 -11.87 19.05
N ILE A 98 -38.61 -11.63 17.93
CA ILE A 98 -38.11 -10.88 16.78
C ILE A 98 -39.02 -9.66 16.56
N ILE A 99 -38.41 -8.49 16.45
CA ILE A 99 -39.06 -7.24 16.08
C ILE A 99 -38.62 -6.90 14.66
N ALA A 100 -39.58 -6.78 13.74
CA ALA A 100 -39.34 -6.49 12.34
C ALA A 100 -40.24 -5.33 11.85
N GLU A 101 -39.68 -4.49 10.98
CA GLU A 101 -40.36 -3.34 10.37
C GLU A 101 -40.43 -3.57 8.86
N SER A 102 -41.64 -3.52 8.28
CA SER A 102 -41.87 -3.77 6.84
C SER A 102 -41.26 -5.08 6.33
N GLY A 103 -41.18 -6.10 7.20
CA GLY A 103 -40.56 -7.41 6.92
C GLY A 103 -39.07 -7.52 7.24
N ILE A 104 -38.36 -6.40 7.42
CA ILE A 104 -36.92 -6.38 7.74
C ILE A 104 -36.75 -6.53 9.25
N ILE A 105 -35.96 -7.53 9.68
CA ILE A 105 -35.61 -7.72 11.09
C ILE A 105 -34.80 -6.52 11.60
N LYS A 106 -35.20 -5.97 12.75
CA LYS A 106 -34.55 -4.81 13.40
C LYS A 106 -33.99 -5.15 14.77
N THR A 107 -34.64 -6.02 15.53
CA THR A 107 -34.17 -6.42 16.85
C THR A 107 -34.51 -7.88 17.13
N VAL A 108 -33.57 -8.60 17.72
CA VAL A 108 -33.76 -9.94 18.27
C VAL A 108 -33.51 -9.89 19.77
N VAL A 109 -34.45 -10.40 20.56
CA VAL A 109 -34.36 -10.44 22.02
C VAL A 109 -34.28 -11.89 22.47
N ILE A 110 -33.20 -12.28 23.15
CA ILE A 110 -32.93 -13.65 23.61
C ILE A 110 -33.13 -13.70 25.13
N THR A 111 -34.07 -14.53 25.59
CA THR A 111 -34.65 -14.45 26.95
C THR A 111 -34.47 -15.70 27.81
N GLY A 112 -33.99 -16.80 27.24
CA GLY A 112 -33.64 -18.02 27.97
C GLY A 112 -33.18 -19.14 27.06
N ARG A 113 -32.74 -20.27 27.64
CA ARG A 113 -32.41 -21.49 26.89
C ARG A 113 -33.68 -22.27 26.55
N ASN A 114 -33.75 -22.85 25.35
CA ASN A 114 -34.89 -23.61 24.86
C ASN A 114 -34.82 -25.07 25.34
N GLY A 115 -35.89 -25.57 25.98
CA GLY A 115 -36.06 -27.00 26.27
C GLY A 115 -35.23 -27.57 27.42
N SER A 116 -35.67 -27.34 28.67
CA SER A 116 -35.17 -27.93 29.93
C SER A 116 -33.75 -27.53 30.38
N GLY A 117 -33.57 -27.37 31.68
CA GLY A 117 -32.31 -26.92 32.28
C GLY A 117 -31.56 -28.03 33.02
N LEU A 118 -30.24 -28.06 32.85
CA LEU A 118 -29.28 -28.65 33.79
C LEU A 118 -27.92 -27.98 33.56
N ASN A 119 -27.28 -27.51 34.63
CA ASN A 119 -25.95 -26.90 34.52
C ASN A 119 -24.89 -27.96 34.23
N LYS A 120 -23.98 -27.67 33.30
CA LYS A 120 -22.67 -28.29 33.24
C LYS A 120 -21.62 -27.18 33.22
N SER A 121 -20.61 -27.28 34.08
CA SER A 121 -19.55 -26.26 34.17
C SER A 121 -18.89 -26.07 32.81
N ALA A 122 -18.63 -24.82 32.44
CA ALA A 122 -17.63 -24.52 31.41
C ALA A 122 -16.27 -25.04 31.89
N ASP A 123 -15.48 -25.55 30.94
CA ASP A 123 -14.10 -25.97 31.17
C ASP A 123 -13.18 -24.82 30.73
N ASN A 124 -12.61 -24.10 31.70
CA ASN A 124 -11.88 -22.85 31.46
C ASN A 124 -10.42 -23.15 31.02
N SER A 125 -10.24 -23.75 29.83
CA SER A 125 -8.91 -24.10 29.32
C SER A 125 -8.74 -23.96 27.79
N LEU A 126 -8.87 -22.73 27.27
CA LEU A 126 -8.32 -22.35 25.95
C LEU A 126 -7.53 -21.04 26.08
N GLY A 127 -6.28 -21.14 26.54
CA GLY A 127 -5.36 -20.01 26.71
C GLY A 127 -4.64 -19.65 25.42
N ALA A 128 -5.36 -19.10 24.43
CA ALA A 128 -4.76 -18.40 23.30
C ALA A 128 -4.80 -16.88 23.57
N GLU A 129 -3.69 -16.21 23.30
CA GLU A 129 -3.59 -14.75 23.39
C GLU A 129 -4.32 -14.13 22.18
N MET A 130 -5.15 -13.11 22.40
CA MET A 130 -5.99 -12.51 21.35
C MET A 130 -5.66 -11.02 21.19
N ILE A 131 -5.26 -10.63 19.99
CA ILE A 131 -4.98 -9.25 19.61
C ILE A 131 -6.10 -8.78 18.67
N VAL A 132 -6.81 -7.72 19.05
CA VAL A 132 -8.00 -7.23 18.34
C VAL A 132 -7.69 -5.90 17.65
N VAL A 133 -7.81 -5.88 16.33
CA VAL A 133 -7.63 -4.70 15.48
C VAL A 133 -8.99 -4.06 15.22
N ALA A 134 -9.38 -3.15 16.12
CA ALA A 134 -10.67 -2.47 16.02
C ALA A 134 -10.74 -1.57 14.76
N PRO A 135 -11.85 -1.63 13.98
CA PRO A 135 -12.09 -0.70 12.89
C PRO A 135 -12.51 0.69 13.43
N ASP A 136 -11.91 1.76 12.91
CA ASP A 136 -12.25 3.13 13.28
C ASP A 136 -13.30 3.72 12.31
N TYR A 137 -14.57 3.60 12.74
CA TYR A 137 -15.72 4.20 12.06
C TYR A 137 -15.97 5.67 12.41
N ALA A 138 -15.25 6.25 13.40
CA ALA A 138 -15.41 7.65 13.77
C ALA A 138 -14.70 8.59 12.79
N ASN A 139 -13.68 8.08 12.10
CA ASN A 139 -12.92 8.84 11.11
C ASN A 139 -13.42 8.66 9.67
N ASN A 140 -13.58 9.78 8.95
CA ASN A 140 -13.66 9.74 7.49
C ASN A 140 -12.39 9.12 6.89
N LEU A 141 -12.54 8.28 5.87
CA LEU A 141 -11.44 7.72 5.08
C LEU A 141 -10.59 8.84 4.44
N PRO A 142 -9.26 8.65 4.28
CA PRO A 142 -8.40 9.55 3.50
C PRO A 142 -8.91 9.78 2.06
N GLU A 143 -8.66 10.97 1.51
CA GLU A 143 -9.29 11.46 0.27
C GLU A 143 -9.18 10.49 -0.91
N ARG A 144 -8.01 9.85 -1.07
CA ARG A 144 -7.68 8.90 -2.14
C ARG A 144 -8.60 7.66 -2.22
N TYR A 145 -9.29 7.30 -1.13
CA TYR A 145 -10.13 6.10 -1.08
C TYR A 145 -11.62 6.37 -1.35
N LYS A 146 -12.06 7.63 -1.44
CA LYS A 146 -13.49 7.96 -1.59
C LYS A 146 -14.17 7.37 -2.83
N ASN A 147 -13.38 7.00 -3.85
CA ASN A 147 -13.86 6.42 -5.10
C ASN A 147 -13.80 4.87 -5.12
N PHE A 148 -13.33 4.24 -4.05
CA PHE A 148 -13.30 2.77 -3.91
C PHE A 148 -14.71 2.26 -3.58
N LYS A 149 -15.01 0.98 -3.85
CA LYS A 149 -16.33 0.42 -3.53
C LYS A 149 -16.61 0.48 -2.01
N PRO A 150 -17.84 0.82 -1.57
CA PRO A 150 -18.20 0.81 -0.16
C PRO A 150 -17.86 -0.53 0.53
N GLY A 151 -17.29 -0.47 1.72
CA GLY A 151 -16.86 -1.65 2.49
C GLY A 151 -15.50 -2.24 2.10
N SER A 152 -14.89 -1.83 0.99
CA SER A 152 -13.56 -2.33 0.58
C SER A 152 -12.37 -1.62 1.25
N VAL A 153 -12.62 -0.54 2.00
CA VAL A 153 -11.59 0.20 2.75
C VAL A 153 -12.11 0.53 4.14
N MET A 154 -11.29 0.27 5.16
CA MET A 154 -11.61 0.48 6.57
C MET A 154 -10.42 1.12 7.29
N ASN A 155 -10.62 2.18 8.08
CA ASN A 155 -9.56 2.64 8.99
C ASN A 155 -9.36 1.60 10.10
N VAL A 156 -8.13 1.44 10.59
CA VAL A 156 -7.79 0.55 11.69
C VAL A 156 -6.74 1.17 12.62
N ASN A 157 -6.79 0.82 13.90
CA ASN A 157 -5.66 0.99 14.80
C ASN A 157 -4.93 -0.36 14.94
N LEU A 158 -3.74 -0.47 14.36
CA LEU A 158 -2.88 -1.66 14.49
C LEU A 158 -2.01 -1.54 15.74
N PRO A 159 -2.12 -2.46 16.71
CA PRO A 159 -1.34 -2.42 17.95
C PRO A 159 0.05 -3.04 17.71
N MET A 160 0.88 -2.34 16.94
CA MET A 160 2.21 -2.84 16.53
C MET A 160 3.10 -3.22 17.72
N ASP A 161 3.05 -2.44 18.81
CA ASP A 161 3.80 -2.74 20.05
C ASP A 161 3.42 -4.13 20.61
N GLN A 162 2.11 -4.46 20.66
CA GLN A 162 1.62 -5.75 21.14
C GLN A 162 2.02 -6.90 20.21
N LEU A 163 2.01 -6.65 18.89
CA LEU A 163 2.47 -7.64 17.90
C LEU A 163 3.97 -7.93 18.06
N ALA A 164 4.78 -6.90 18.33
CA ALA A 164 6.21 -7.04 18.59
C ALA A 164 6.53 -7.76 19.92
N GLU A 165 5.66 -7.64 20.94
CA GLU A 165 5.77 -8.38 22.21
C GLU A 165 5.50 -9.89 22.08
N VAL A 166 4.76 -10.33 21.05
CA VAL A 166 4.54 -11.78 20.78
C VAL A 166 5.88 -12.46 20.46
N PRO A 167 6.30 -13.52 21.17
CA PRO A 167 7.55 -14.22 20.86
C PRO A 167 7.54 -14.91 19.48
N ILE A 168 8.66 -14.86 18.75
CA ILE A 168 8.83 -15.64 17.50
C ILE A 168 8.61 -17.13 17.81
N GLY A 169 7.81 -17.79 16.96
CA GLY A 169 7.38 -19.17 17.12
C GLY A 169 6.07 -19.35 17.90
N LYS A 170 5.41 -18.27 18.35
CA LYS A 170 4.08 -18.35 18.98
C LYS A 170 2.94 -18.18 17.98
N THR A 171 1.97 -19.09 18.05
CA THR A 171 0.60 -18.89 17.56
C THR A 171 -0.18 -18.03 18.54
N PHE A 172 -0.92 -17.05 18.02
CA PHE A 172 -1.91 -16.23 18.74
C PHE A 172 -3.12 -15.98 17.81
N THR A 173 -4.23 -15.47 18.33
CA THR A 173 -5.40 -15.13 17.51
C THR A 173 -5.41 -13.64 17.17
N LEU A 174 -5.35 -13.32 15.87
CA LEU A 174 -5.46 -11.96 15.35
C LEU A 174 -6.88 -11.74 14.82
N ASP A 175 -7.65 -10.85 15.46
CA ASP A 175 -8.98 -10.46 15.00
C ASP A 175 -8.88 -9.15 14.20
N LEU A 176 -9.05 -9.25 12.87
CA LEU A 176 -9.07 -8.12 11.94
C LEU A 176 -10.52 -7.81 11.51
N PRO A 177 -10.83 -6.59 11.04
CA PRO A 177 -12.15 -6.28 10.50
C PRO A 177 -12.56 -7.13 9.29
N ILE A 178 -11.58 -7.77 8.64
CA ILE A 178 -11.75 -8.68 7.50
C ILE A 178 -12.01 -10.14 7.92
N GLY A 179 -11.61 -10.54 9.13
CA GLY A 179 -11.67 -11.92 9.61
C GLY A 179 -10.78 -12.17 10.83
N GLN A 180 -11.04 -13.29 11.51
CA GLN A 180 -10.29 -13.74 12.68
C GLN A 180 -9.42 -14.93 12.28
N TYR A 181 -8.12 -14.87 12.56
CA TYR A 181 -7.14 -15.87 12.11
C TYR A 181 -6.23 -16.30 13.25
N ASN A 182 -5.83 -17.57 13.27
CA ASN A 182 -4.68 -18.00 14.06
C ASN A 182 -3.41 -17.65 13.29
N VAL A 183 -2.50 -16.90 13.91
CA VAL A 183 -1.30 -16.37 13.26
C VAL A 183 -0.07 -16.77 14.05
N VAL A 184 0.94 -17.31 13.38
CA VAL A 184 2.26 -17.56 13.96
C VAL A 184 3.18 -16.38 13.66
N HIS A 185 3.81 -15.80 14.68
CA HIS A 185 4.94 -14.88 14.49
C HIS A 185 6.16 -15.70 14.03
N ASP A 186 6.61 -15.52 12.78
CA ASP A 186 7.65 -16.36 12.15
C ASP A 186 9.02 -15.69 12.03
N ASN A 187 9.05 -14.36 11.98
CA ASN A 187 10.27 -13.56 11.89
C ASN A 187 10.01 -12.08 12.24
N ALA A 188 11.06 -11.36 12.63
CA ALA A 188 11.07 -9.91 12.70
C ALA A 188 12.38 -9.37 12.10
N VAL A 189 12.35 -8.17 11.53
CA VAL A 189 13.53 -7.47 11.00
C VAL A 189 13.56 -6.05 11.55
N GLU A 190 14.72 -5.62 12.06
CA GLU A 190 14.96 -4.28 12.60
C GLU A 190 15.95 -3.53 11.69
N HIS A 191 15.66 -2.29 11.31
CA HIS A 191 16.47 -1.48 10.40
C HIS A 191 17.22 -0.36 11.11
N ALA A 192 18.33 0.06 10.51
CA ALA A 192 19.23 1.07 11.09
C ALA A 192 18.64 2.50 11.17
N ASP A 193 17.50 2.75 10.54
CA ASP A 193 16.73 3.99 10.65
C ASP A 193 15.63 3.95 11.74
N GLY A 194 15.49 2.82 12.45
CA GLY A 194 14.46 2.62 13.47
C GLY A 194 13.10 2.17 12.92
N SER A 195 13.01 1.89 11.62
CA SER A 195 11.89 1.11 11.08
C SER A 195 12.07 -0.39 11.36
N SER A 196 10.97 -1.12 11.40
CA SER A 196 10.98 -2.59 11.56
C SER A 196 9.95 -3.24 10.65
N THR A 197 10.05 -4.56 10.48
CA THR A 197 9.09 -5.41 9.76
C THR A 197 8.77 -6.66 10.57
N TRP A 198 7.52 -6.76 11.04
CA TRP A 198 6.94 -7.93 11.67
C TRP A 198 6.41 -8.91 10.61
N ILE A 199 6.68 -10.21 10.77
CA ILE A 199 6.38 -11.24 9.78
C ILE A 199 5.73 -12.46 10.42
N GLY A 200 4.49 -12.75 10.05
CA GLY A 200 3.76 -13.95 10.44
C GLY A 200 3.16 -14.71 9.27
N TYR A 201 2.48 -15.81 9.56
CA TYR A 201 1.64 -16.57 8.60
C TYR A 201 0.40 -17.13 9.31
N LEU A 202 -0.65 -17.43 8.54
CA LEU A 202 -1.86 -18.04 9.08
C LEU A 202 -1.58 -19.52 9.40
N ASP A 203 -1.74 -19.94 10.65
CA ASP A 203 -1.33 -21.28 11.13
C ASP A 203 -2.12 -22.39 10.42
N ASP A 204 -3.44 -22.20 10.32
CA ASP A 204 -4.38 -23.16 9.71
C ASP A 204 -4.18 -23.35 8.19
N GLU A 205 -3.64 -22.35 7.49
CA GLU A 205 -3.48 -22.32 6.02
C GLU A 205 -2.01 -22.49 5.57
N GLY A 206 -1.06 -22.29 6.49
CA GLY A 206 0.38 -22.40 6.27
C GLY A 206 1.04 -21.22 5.55
N LYS A 207 2.35 -21.36 5.31
CA LYS A 207 3.27 -20.27 4.92
C LYS A 207 3.01 -19.60 3.56
N GLY A 208 2.10 -20.12 2.74
CA GLY A 208 1.61 -19.41 1.55
C GLY A 208 0.78 -18.16 1.88
N TYR A 209 0.17 -18.12 3.07
CA TYR A 209 -0.73 -17.08 3.52
C TYR A 209 -0.06 -16.25 4.63
N ARG A 210 0.47 -15.09 4.22
CA ARG A 210 1.41 -14.28 4.99
C ARG A 210 0.79 -13.01 5.57
N VAL A 211 1.29 -12.62 6.74
CA VAL A 211 1.02 -11.34 7.39
C VAL A 211 2.35 -10.59 7.47
N TYR A 212 2.46 -9.47 6.78
CA TYR A 212 3.64 -8.61 6.76
C TYR A 212 3.25 -7.20 7.22
N LEU A 213 3.90 -6.67 8.26
CA LEU A 213 3.59 -5.36 8.84
C LEU A 213 4.89 -4.62 9.20
N SER A 214 5.25 -3.59 8.43
CA SER A 214 6.34 -2.68 8.76
C SER A 214 5.84 -1.40 9.41
N GLN A 215 6.58 -0.92 10.42
CA GLN A 215 6.36 0.36 11.09
C GLN A 215 7.61 1.24 10.93
N GLY A 216 7.42 2.56 10.82
CA GLY A 216 8.51 3.54 10.71
C GLY A 216 7.98 4.96 10.53
N ASP A 217 8.84 5.89 10.11
CA ASP A 217 8.51 7.32 9.94
C ASP A 217 7.40 7.60 8.90
N ALA A 218 7.09 6.66 7.99
CA ALA A 218 5.95 6.79 7.06
C ALA A 218 4.63 6.23 7.64
N GLY A 219 4.66 5.72 8.87
CA GLY A 219 3.57 4.98 9.51
C GLY A 219 3.70 3.47 9.31
N VAL A 220 2.56 2.78 9.25
CA VAL A 220 2.48 1.33 9.02
C VAL A 220 2.27 1.04 7.53
N ILE A 221 3.03 0.10 6.99
CA ILE A 221 2.96 -0.40 5.61
C ILE A 221 2.91 -1.93 5.69
N GLY A 222 1.97 -2.59 5.01
CA GLY A 222 1.83 -4.03 5.15
C GLY A 222 0.93 -4.72 4.13
N ASN A 223 0.88 -6.04 4.25
CA ASN A 223 0.07 -6.94 3.44
C ASN A 223 -0.45 -8.11 4.29
N VAL A 224 -1.72 -8.47 4.08
CA VAL A 224 -2.32 -9.70 4.62
C VAL A 224 -2.82 -10.52 3.44
N PHE A 225 -2.29 -11.73 3.28
CA PHE A 225 -2.71 -12.68 2.24
C PHE A 225 -3.54 -13.79 2.89
N THR A 226 -4.77 -13.98 2.42
CA THR A 226 -5.73 -14.96 2.97
C THR A 226 -6.33 -15.80 1.83
N PRO A 227 -7.00 -16.93 2.13
CA PRO A 227 -7.80 -17.65 1.13
C PRO A 227 -8.92 -16.82 0.50
N ASP A 228 -9.46 -15.82 1.21
CA ASP A 228 -10.56 -14.95 0.77
C ASP A 228 -10.12 -13.76 -0.10
N GLY A 229 -8.82 -13.52 -0.23
CA GLY A 229 -8.28 -12.40 -1.00
C GLY A 229 -6.98 -11.79 -0.43
N ALA A 230 -6.47 -10.79 -1.14
CA ALA A 230 -5.28 -10.03 -0.76
C ALA A 230 -5.64 -8.64 -0.21
N TYR A 231 -5.03 -8.27 0.92
CA TYR A 231 -5.28 -7.01 1.60
C TYR A 231 -4.00 -6.18 1.69
N ASN A 232 -4.13 -4.88 1.42
CA ASN A 232 -3.10 -3.89 1.66
C ASN A 232 -3.33 -3.21 3.01
N ILE A 233 -2.23 -2.84 3.67
CA ILE A 233 -2.20 -1.95 4.83
C ILE A 233 -1.28 -0.78 4.51
N GLU A 234 -1.73 0.45 4.75
CA GLU A 234 -0.92 1.66 4.60
C GLU A 234 -1.43 2.80 5.49
N THR A 235 -0.52 3.61 6.03
CA THR A 235 -0.83 4.88 6.70
C THR A 235 -0.85 6.02 5.69
N VAL A 236 -1.92 6.81 5.70
CA VAL A 236 -2.12 7.99 4.84
C VAL A 236 -2.77 9.11 5.63
N ASP A 237 -2.28 10.33 5.52
CA ASP A 237 -2.79 11.50 6.25
C ASP A 237 -2.88 11.27 7.78
N GLY A 238 -1.98 10.44 8.33
CA GLY A 238 -1.96 10.02 9.73
C GLY A 238 -2.95 8.92 10.12
N LYS A 239 -3.63 8.28 9.15
CA LYS A 239 -4.61 7.21 9.37
C LYS A 239 -4.18 5.92 8.70
N THR A 240 -4.15 4.82 9.43
CA THR A 240 -3.89 3.50 8.86
C THR A 240 -5.18 2.89 8.35
N VAL A 241 -5.15 2.34 7.14
CA VAL A 241 -6.29 1.66 6.51
C VAL A 241 -5.95 0.22 6.14
N VAL A 242 -6.95 -0.65 6.19
CA VAL A 242 -6.98 -1.93 5.45
C VAL A 242 -7.75 -1.70 4.14
N VAL A 243 -7.18 -2.16 3.03
CA VAL A 243 -7.79 -2.12 1.69
C VAL A 243 -7.93 -3.55 1.18
N ASP A 244 -9.16 -4.00 0.95
CA ASP A 244 -9.50 -5.26 0.28
C ASP A 244 -9.31 -5.08 -1.23
N LEU A 245 -8.22 -5.63 -1.78
CA LEU A 245 -7.86 -5.38 -3.18
C LEU A 245 -8.90 -5.95 -4.14
N ASP A 246 -9.37 -7.17 -3.90
CA ASP A 246 -10.31 -7.87 -4.77
C ASP A 246 -11.70 -7.19 -4.78
N LYS A 247 -12.17 -6.69 -3.62
CA LYS A 247 -13.45 -5.98 -3.53
C LYS A 247 -13.35 -4.50 -3.91
N SER A 248 -12.17 -3.86 -3.80
CA SER A 248 -11.97 -2.43 -4.12
C SER A 248 -12.46 -1.99 -5.50
N GLY A 249 -12.37 -2.87 -6.51
CA GLY A 249 -12.56 -2.52 -7.92
C GLY A 249 -11.26 -2.11 -8.62
N LEU A 250 -10.11 -2.27 -7.96
CA LEU A 250 -8.81 -2.17 -8.60
C LEU A 250 -8.58 -3.31 -9.60
N GLN A 251 -7.63 -3.08 -10.48
CA GLN A 251 -7.06 -4.04 -11.41
C GLN A 251 -5.54 -4.02 -11.22
N THR A 252 -4.86 -5.16 -11.38
CA THR A 252 -3.40 -5.14 -11.51
C THR A 252 -3.04 -4.37 -12.80
N ALA A 253 -1.97 -3.56 -12.78
CA ALA A 253 -1.41 -3.01 -14.02
C ALA A 253 -0.75 -4.08 -14.90
N GLY A 254 -0.64 -5.31 -14.38
CA GLY A 254 -0.20 -6.48 -15.13
C GLY A 254 1.30 -6.61 -15.22
N PHE A 255 1.72 -7.81 -15.57
CA PHE A 255 3.10 -8.20 -15.82
C PHE A 255 3.37 -8.34 -17.34
N GLU A 256 2.35 -8.20 -18.20
CA GLU A 256 2.48 -8.39 -19.65
C GLU A 256 3.56 -7.48 -20.30
N GLY A 257 4.75 -8.04 -20.52
CA GLY A 257 5.86 -7.38 -21.23
C GLY A 257 6.95 -6.77 -20.32
N ASP A 258 6.99 -7.13 -19.04
CA ASP A 258 8.07 -6.77 -18.11
C ASP A 258 9.41 -7.50 -18.36
N GLN A 259 9.39 -8.73 -18.88
CA GLN A 259 10.62 -9.46 -19.19
C GLN A 259 11.26 -8.99 -20.52
N GLN A 260 12.44 -8.37 -20.45
CA GLN A 260 13.26 -8.05 -21.63
C GLN A 260 14.30 -9.15 -21.87
N GLU A 261 14.29 -9.77 -23.06
CA GLU A 261 15.34 -10.72 -23.45
C GLU A 261 16.69 -9.99 -23.63
N ALA A 262 17.71 -10.54 -22.97
CA ALA A 262 19.05 -10.01 -22.95
C ALA A 262 19.83 -10.32 -24.25
N THR A 263 19.65 -9.49 -25.30
CA THR A 263 20.36 -9.69 -26.57
C THR A 263 21.85 -9.31 -26.47
N ALA A 264 22.72 -10.09 -27.15
CA ALA A 264 24.17 -9.98 -26.98
C ALA A 264 24.81 -8.74 -27.65
N ASP A 265 24.07 -7.99 -28.47
CA ASP A 265 24.55 -6.83 -29.25
C ASP A 265 24.31 -5.47 -28.55
N GLU A 266 23.81 -5.49 -27.30
CA GLU A 266 23.67 -4.31 -26.44
C GLU A 266 25.05 -3.79 -25.98
N SER A 267 25.70 -3.06 -26.88
CA SER A 267 27.01 -2.44 -26.66
C SER A 267 26.94 -1.26 -25.68
N VAL A 268 27.88 -1.24 -24.72
CA VAL A 268 28.14 -0.18 -23.72
C VAL A 268 27.04 0.07 -22.66
N THR A 269 26.55 -0.99 -22.01
CA THR A 269 26.09 -0.94 -20.60
C THR A 269 27.27 -0.69 -19.63
N MET A 270 27.01 -0.16 -18.42
CA MET A 270 28.00 0.34 -17.42
C MET A 270 29.05 -0.67 -16.82
N ASN A 271 29.86 -1.37 -17.62
CA ASN A 271 30.74 -2.47 -17.10
C ASN A 271 32.21 -2.52 -17.58
N ASP A 272 32.75 -1.51 -18.28
CA ASP A 272 34.15 -1.51 -18.74
C ASP A 272 35.13 -0.83 -17.73
N ALA A 273 36.45 -1.11 -17.83
CA ALA A 273 37.39 -0.94 -16.70
C ALA A 273 38.93 -0.86 -17.04
N VAL A 274 39.78 -0.42 -16.07
CA VAL A 274 41.30 -0.34 -16.00
C VAL A 274 42.05 0.90 -16.57
N GLY A 275 43.07 1.50 -15.91
CA GLY A 275 43.67 1.24 -14.58
C GLY A 275 44.65 2.30 -13.98
N ASN A 276 44.24 3.23 -13.08
CA ASN A 276 45.17 4.04 -12.23
C ASN A 276 44.52 4.69 -10.96
N SER A 277 45.15 4.61 -9.77
CA SER A 277 44.50 4.89 -8.46
C SER A 277 44.79 6.25 -7.78
N SER A 278 46.00 6.83 -7.89
CA SER A 278 46.37 8.01 -7.07
C SER A 278 45.63 9.30 -7.43
N ASN A 279 45.21 9.43 -8.70
CA ASN A 279 44.35 10.53 -9.16
C ASN A 279 42.86 10.30 -8.80
N LEU A 280 42.45 9.04 -8.64
CA LEU A 280 41.05 8.67 -8.38
C LEU A 280 40.60 9.15 -6.99
N ASP A 281 41.46 9.06 -5.98
CA ASP A 281 41.16 9.52 -4.61
C ASP A 281 40.96 11.04 -4.52
N ALA A 282 41.72 11.82 -5.31
CA ALA A 282 41.53 13.26 -5.44
C ALA A 282 40.20 13.60 -6.14
N LEU A 283 39.87 12.89 -7.23
CA LEU A 283 38.61 13.05 -7.94
C LEU A 283 37.40 12.62 -7.09
N ARG A 284 37.53 11.54 -6.29
CA ARG A 284 36.52 11.12 -5.29
C ARG A 284 36.28 12.25 -4.29
N THR A 285 37.34 12.76 -3.68
CA THR A 285 37.26 13.83 -2.67
C THR A 285 36.62 15.10 -3.25
N ALA A 286 36.93 15.44 -4.52
CA ALA A 286 36.31 16.56 -5.22
C ALA A 286 34.82 16.35 -5.50
N ALA A 287 34.42 15.15 -5.95
CA ALA A 287 33.02 14.79 -6.19
C ALA A 287 32.20 14.78 -4.88
N GLU A 288 32.73 14.16 -3.82
CA GLU A 288 32.10 14.11 -2.50
C GLU A 288 31.95 15.51 -1.88
N THR A 289 32.96 16.38 -2.02
CA THR A 289 32.89 17.79 -1.59
C THR A 289 31.85 18.58 -2.40
N ALA A 290 31.77 18.37 -3.71
CA ALA A 290 30.78 19.03 -4.56
C ALA A 290 29.35 18.57 -4.24
N ARG A 291 29.14 17.27 -4.03
CA ARG A 291 27.86 16.67 -3.61
C ARG A 291 27.42 17.14 -2.23
N ALA A 292 28.33 17.18 -1.25
CA ALA A 292 28.04 17.74 0.08
C ALA A 292 27.65 19.23 -0.01
N THR A 293 28.32 20.00 -0.88
CA THR A 293 28.00 21.42 -1.13
C THR A 293 26.60 21.57 -1.77
N ALA A 294 26.26 20.75 -2.77
CA ALA A 294 24.94 20.76 -3.40
C ALA A 294 23.82 20.43 -2.40
N ASN A 295 24.02 19.42 -1.56
CA ASN A 295 23.06 19.02 -0.53
C ASN A 295 22.84 20.13 0.51
N ALA A 296 23.91 20.76 1.00
CA ALA A 296 23.83 21.87 1.97
C ALA A 296 23.09 23.09 1.40
N LEU A 297 23.41 23.51 0.18
CA LEU A 297 22.74 24.63 -0.49
C LEU A 297 21.25 24.34 -0.76
N THR A 298 20.90 23.08 -1.03
CA THR A 298 19.51 22.61 -1.21
C THR A 298 18.73 22.65 0.11
N ALA A 299 19.34 22.19 1.22
CA ALA A 299 18.72 22.25 2.55
C ALA A 299 18.45 23.71 2.99
N GLU A 300 19.41 24.61 2.78
CA GLU A 300 19.23 26.05 3.02
C GLU A 300 18.14 26.67 2.14
N ALA A 301 18.05 26.29 0.85
CA ALA A 301 16.98 26.75 -0.04
C ALA A 301 15.61 26.28 0.46
N ASN A 302 15.48 25.01 0.85
CA ASN A 302 14.24 24.46 1.40
C ASN A 302 13.82 25.18 2.71
N ALA A 303 14.76 25.50 3.59
CA ALA A 303 14.48 26.28 4.81
C ALA A 303 13.92 27.68 4.48
N LEU A 304 14.49 28.38 3.50
CA LEU A 304 13.98 29.68 3.02
C LEU A 304 12.60 29.55 2.34
N TYR A 305 12.33 28.44 1.66
CA TYR A 305 11.02 28.18 1.05
C TYR A 305 9.93 28.01 2.11
N GLN A 306 10.19 27.26 3.19
CA GLN A 306 9.24 27.11 4.30
C GLN A 306 8.95 28.44 4.99
N GLN A 307 9.97 29.27 5.23
CA GLN A 307 9.78 30.63 5.75
C GLN A 307 8.92 31.50 4.81
N TYR A 308 9.14 31.41 3.49
CA TYR A 308 8.31 32.09 2.49
C TYR A 308 6.84 31.63 2.53
N LEU A 309 6.57 30.32 2.65
CA LEU A 309 5.20 29.79 2.75
C LEU A 309 4.46 30.31 3.99
N VAL A 310 5.14 30.32 5.15
CA VAL A 310 4.58 30.87 6.40
C VAL A 310 4.30 32.37 6.26
N ALA A 311 5.24 33.15 5.72
CA ALA A 311 5.04 34.59 5.52
C ALA A 311 3.91 34.90 4.53
N LYS A 312 3.78 34.10 3.46
CA LYS A 312 2.68 34.20 2.50
C LYS A 312 1.32 33.94 3.18
N SER A 313 1.20 32.86 3.95
CA SER A 313 -0.03 32.52 4.69
C SER A 313 -0.44 33.66 5.65
N GLN A 314 0.52 34.25 6.35
CA GLN A 314 0.30 35.42 7.21
C GLN A 314 -0.15 36.66 6.41
N ALA A 315 0.41 36.89 5.22
CA ALA A 315 -0.03 37.98 4.34
C ALA A 315 -1.45 37.76 3.81
N ASP A 316 -1.81 36.54 3.40
CA ASP A 316 -3.15 36.17 2.93
C ASP A 316 -4.21 36.36 4.03
N ALA A 317 -3.92 35.93 5.27
CA ALA A 317 -4.76 36.20 6.44
C ALA A 317 -4.84 37.70 6.79
N GLY A 318 -3.75 38.45 6.63
CA GLY A 318 -3.71 39.91 6.75
C GLY A 318 -4.62 40.61 5.75
N ALA A 319 -4.64 40.16 4.49
CA ALA A 319 -5.51 40.69 3.45
C ALA A 319 -7.00 40.45 3.77
N GLN A 320 -7.36 39.24 4.24
CA GLN A 320 -8.71 38.93 4.69
C GLN A 320 -9.15 39.82 5.86
N THR A 321 -8.25 40.06 6.82
CA THR A 321 -8.48 40.95 7.97
C THR A 321 -8.74 42.40 7.52
N VAL A 322 -7.94 42.91 6.58
CA VAL A 322 -8.12 44.24 5.99
C VAL A 322 -9.45 44.35 5.23
N ALA A 323 -9.83 43.33 4.46
CA ALA A 323 -11.11 43.30 3.75
C ALA A 323 -12.31 43.30 4.71
N SER A 324 -12.27 42.49 5.76
CA SER A 324 -13.31 42.42 6.80
C SER A 324 -13.48 43.78 7.51
N LEU A 325 -12.39 44.39 7.97
CA LEU A 325 -12.41 45.70 8.61
C LEU A 325 -12.88 46.83 7.67
N SER A 326 -12.56 46.75 6.38
CA SER A 326 -13.06 47.71 5.37
C SER A 326 -14.59 47.61 5.21
N ASN A 327 -15.12 46.39 5.14
CA ASN A 327 -16.56 46.15 5.06
C ASN A 327 -17.29 46.62 6.33
N ALA A 328 -16.77 46.28 7.52
CA ALA A 328 -17.31 46.73 8.80
C ALA A 328 -17.29 48.27 8.93
N LEU A 329 -16.20 48.93 8.52
CA LEU A 329 -16.10 50.38 8.49
C LEU A 329 -17.13 51.02 7.55
N ASN A 330 -17.40 50.42 6.39
CA ASN A 330 -18.40 50.93 5.46
C ASN A 330 -19.83 50.77 6.00
N ALA A 331 -20.15 49.64 6.64
CA ALA A 331 -21.41 49.47 7.36
C ALA A 331 -21.57 50.49 8.50
N ALA A 332 -20.52 50.76 9.27
CA ALA A 332 -20.52 51.75 10.34
C ALA A 332 -20.72 53.20 9.83
N LYS A 333 -20.14 53.56 8.67
CA LYS A 333 -20.40 54.85 8.00
C LYS A 333 -21.88 54.99 7.60
N THR A 334 -22.49 53.94 7.06
CA THR A 334 -23.93 53.92 6.72
C THR A 334 -24.81 54.06 7.96
N ALA A 335 -24.51 53.35 9.04
CA ALA A 335 -25.21 53.49 10.32
C ALA A 335 -25.12 54.92 10.89
N LEU A 336 -23.95 55.55 10.80
CA LEU A 336 -23.72 56.94 11.20
C LEU A 336 -24.51 57.94 10.33
N ALA A 337 -24.62 57.71 9.02
CA ALA A 337 -25.44 58.53 8.12
C ALA A 337 -26.94 58.41 8.44
N ASN A 338 -27.41 57.20 8.73
CA ASN A 338 -28.79 56.94 9.13
C ASN A 338 -29.11 57.61 10.49
N ALA A 339 -28.23 57.49 11.48
CA ALA A 339 -28.39 58.14 12.78
C ALA A 339 -28.43 59.67 12.66
N LYS A 340 -27.57 60.29 11.85
CA LYS A 340 -27.58 61.73 11.55
C LYS A 340 -28.88 62.15 10.85
N THR A 341 -29.38 61.32 9.93
CA THR A 341 -30.67 61.55 9.24
C THR A 341 -31.86 61.48 10.19
N ALA A 342 -31.86 60.56 11.16
CA ALA A 342 -32.88 60.50 12.20
C ALA A 342 -32.84 61.72 13.12
N LEU A 343 -31.67 62.09 13.64
CA LEU A 343 -31.48 63.27 14.51
C LEU A 343 -31.87 64.58 13.81
N ASN A 344 -31.73 64.67 12.48
CA ASN A 344 -32.21 65.84 11.73
C ASN A 344 -33.74 65.99 11.70
N LYS A 345 -34.50 64.89 11.87
CA LYS A 345 -35.98 64.91 11.96
C LYS A 345 -36.48 65.30 13.35
N ASP A 346 -35.79 64.88 14.41
CA ASP A 346 -36.06 65.32 15.79
C ASP A 346 -34.76 65.75 16.49
N LYS A 347 -34.45 67.06 16.36
CA LYS A 347 -33.20 67.67 16.83
C LYS A 347 -33.10 67.82 18.35
N LYS A 348 -34.19 67.63 19.10
CA LYS A 348 -34.20 67.72 20.57
C LYS A 348 -34.07 66.35 21.24
N ASN A 349 -34.15 65.26 20.47
CA ASN A 349 -34.08 63.90 20.98
C ASN A 349 -32.71 63.54 21.56
N SER A 350 -32.66 63.32 22.88
CA SER A 350 -31.43 62.92 23.58
C SER A 350 -30.93 61.54 23.15
N ALA A 351 -31.84 60.59 22.90
CA ALA A 351 -31.49 59.23 22.49
C ALA A 351 -30.90 59.18 21.07
N LEU A 352 -31.48 59.90 20.11
CA LEU A 352 -30.89 60.01 18.75
C LEU A 352 -29.52 60.71 18.79
N LYS A 353 -29.34 61.69 19.67
CA LYS A 353 -28.05 62.38 19.85
C LYS A 353 -26.98 61.45 20.45
N ALA A 354 -27.36 60.60 21.40
CA ALA A 354 -26.49 59.53 21.90
C ALA A 354 -26.14 58.51 20.81
N ALA A 355 -27.12 58.06 20.01
CA ALA A 355 -26.91 57.11 18.92
C ALA A 355 -25.91 57.64 17.85
N VAL A 356 -25.98 58.92 17.51
CA VAL A 356 -24.98 59.56 16.61
C VAL A 356 -23.58 59.53 17.23
N ASN A 357 -23.44 59.81 18.53
CA ASN A 357 -22.14 59.76 19.21
C ASN A 357 -21.57 58.33 19.23
N SER A 358 -22.37 57.32 19.56
CA SER A 358 -21.96 55.91 19.56
C SER A 358 -21.55 55.42 18.15
N ALA A 359 -22.32 55.78 17.12
CA ALA A 359 -21.98 55.45 15.73
C ALA A 359 -20.68 56.14 15.28
N GLN A 360 -20.45 57.39 15.69
CA GLN A 360 -19.22 58.13 15.38
C GLN A 360 -18.01 57.52 16.10
N ALA A 361 -18.16 57.08 17.36
CA ALA A 361 -17.12 56.38 18.11
C ALA A 361 -16.75 55.03 17.44
N ASN A 362 -17.74 54.26 16.98
CA ASN A 362 -17.50 53.01 16.26
C ASN A 362 -16.73 53.23 14.93
N VAL A 363 -17.13 54.23 14.14
CA VAL A 363 -16.39 54.62 12.92
C VAL A 363 -14.96 55.04 13.25
N ASN A 364 -14.71 55.73 14.36
CA ASN A 364 -13.37 56.13 14.77
C ASN A 364 -12.52 54.92 15.19
N ASN A 365 -13.10 53.96 15.92
CA ASN A 365 -12.45 52.70 16.32
C ASN A 365 -12.05 51.84 15.11
N LEU A 366 -12.99 51.58 14.20
CA LEU A 366 -12.75 50.79 12.98
C LEU A 366 -11.70 51.46 12.07
N ASN A 367 -11.67 52.80 11.99
CA ASN A 367 -10.58 53.52 11.31
C ASN A 367 -9.22 53.37 12.01
N GLY A 368 -9.17 53.11 13.31
CA GLY A 368 -7.95 52.75 14.04
C GLY A 368 -7.47 51.35 13.68
N GLN A 369 -8.34 50.37 13.87
CA GLN A 369 -8.08 48.95 13.58
C GLN A 369 -7.68 48.72 12.11
N LEU A 370 -8.39 49.32 11.16
CA LEU A 370 -8.09 49.19 9.73
C LEU A 370 -6.71 49.76 9.37
N ARG A 371 -6.25 50.84 10.02
CA ARG A 371 -4.90 51.40 9.82
C ARG A 371 -3.82 50.47 10.38
N GLN A 372 -4.03 49.89 11.56
CA GLN A 372 -3.12 48.90 12.15
C GLN A 372 -3.01 47.64 11.27
N ALA A 373 -4.14 47.07 10.85
CA ALA A 373 -4.18 45.90 9.97
C ALA A 373 -3.50 46.15 8.62
N ASN A 374 -3.70 47.31 7.99
CA ASN A 374 -3.01 47.68 6.76
C ASN A 374 -1.48 47.82 6.95
N SER A 375 -1.03 48.30 8.11
CA SER A 375 0.40 48.42 8.43
C SER A 375 1.04 47.04 8.58
N ALA A 376 0.39 46.15 9.34
CA ALA A 376 0.82 44.77 9.52
C ALA A 376 0.86 44.00 8.19
N TYR A 377 -0.21 44.07 7.39
CA TYR A 377 -0.30 43.41 6.08
C TYR A 377 0.83 43.84 5.13
N LYS A 378 1.15 45.15 5.06
CA LYS A 378 2.28 45.65 4.26
C LYS A 378 3.64 45.13 4.74
N SER A 379 3.82 45.01 6.06
CA SER A 379 5.04 44.41 6.64
C SER A 379 5.18 42.93 6.26
N THR A 380 4.11 42.13 6.40
CA THR A 380 4.10 40.71 5.99
C THR A 380 4.30 40.52 4.48
N GLN A 381 3.74 41.41 3.65
CA GLN A 381 3.93 41.38 2.20
C GLN A 381 5.39 41.69 1.81
N SER A 382 6.01 42.67 2.47
CA SER A 382 7.43 43.00 2.29
C SER A 382 8.33 41.81 2.68
N ASN A 383 8.10 41.21 3.85
CA ASN A 383 8.83 40.03 4.31
C ASN A 383 8.67 38.84 3.35
N THR A 384 7.44 38.56 2.89
CA THR A 384 7.15 37.52 1.89
C THR A 384 7.95 37.73 0.60
N THR A 385 8.05 38.98 0.13
CA THR A 385 8.81 39.34 -1.07
C THR A 385 10.32 39.15 -0.86
N GLN A 386 10.84 39.54 0.30
CA GLN A 386 12.24 39.36 0.67
C GLN A 386 12.61 37.86 0.77
N LEU A 387 11.80 37.07 1.47
CA LEU A 387 12.00 35.62 1.63
C LEU A 387 11.93 34.89 0.28
N LYS A 388 11.00 35.26 -0.61
CA LYS A 388 10.96 34.72 -1.98
C LYS A 388 12.24 35.02 -2.75
N SER A 389 12.75 36.25 -2.67
CA SER A 389 14.01 36.64 -3.33
C SER A 389 15.23 35.88 -2.75
N SER A 390 15.27 35.66 -1.44
CA SER A 390 16.31 34.86 -0.78
C SER A 390 16.24 33.39 -1.21
N TYR A 391 15.04 32.80 -1.24
CA TYR A 391 14.80 31.46 -1.77
C TYR A 391 15.28 31.33 -3.22
N ASP A 392 14.86 32.22 -4.12
CA ASP A 392 15.20 32.14 -5.55
C ASP A 392 16.72 32.21 -5.77
N LYS A 393 17.43 33.07 -5.03
CA LYS A 393 18.90 33.15 -5.04
C LYS A 393 19.55 31.87 -4.54
N LYS A 394 19.05 31.30 -3.43
CA LYS A 394 19.63 30.09 -2.83
C LYS A 394 19.35 28.85 -3.67
N TYR A 395 18.16 28.75 -4.26
CA TYR A 395 17.78 27.71 -5.21
C TYR A 395 18.64 27.76 -6.49
N ALA A 396 18.90 28.95 -7.04
CA ALA A 396 19.82 29.11 -8.17
C ALA A 396 21.26 28.65 -7.84
N LEU A 397 21.74 28.91 -6.62
CA LEU A 397 23.03 28.40 -6.13
C LEU A 397 23.02 26.88 -5.95
N ALA A 398 21.92 26.30 -5.44
CA ALA A 398 21.75 24.86 -5.31
C ALA A 398 21.77 24.17 -6.68
N VAL A 399 21.03 24.67 -7.68
CA VAL A 399 21.06 24.16 -9.07
C VAL A 399 22.45 24.29 -9.69
N ALA A 400 23.16 25.39 -9.46
CA ALA A 400 24.54 25.55 -9.94
C ALA A 400 25.53 24.60 -9.27
N ALA A 401 25.32 24.26 -8.00
CA ALA A 401 26.11 23.28 -7.27
C ALA A 401 25.76 21.84 -7.66
N GLU A 402 24.49 21.53 -7.92
CA GLU A 402 24.04 20.23 -8.44
C GLU A 402 24.69 19.92 -9.79
N THR A 403 24.72 20.90 -10.71
CA THR A 403 25.44 20.78 -11.98
C THR A 403 26.93 20.49 -11.76
N LYS A 404 27.58 21.18 -10.82
CA LYS A 404 29.00 20.94 -10.49
C LYS A 404 29.23 19.56 -9.85
N ALA A 405 28.32 19.11 -8.98
CA ALA A 405 28.36 17.78 -8.39
C ALA A 405 28.26 16.72 -9.49
N LYS A 406 27.26 16.81 -10.37
CA LYS A 406 27.11 15.92 -11.54
C LYS A 406 28.34 15.94 -12.46
N THR A 407 28.95 17.10 -12.73
CA THR A 407 30.19 17.17 -13.51
C THR A 407 31.37 16.49 -12.80
N ALA A 408 31.54 16.71 -11.49
CA ALA A 408 32.61 16.09 -10.72
C ALA A 408 32.42 14.57 -10.57
N GLU A 409 31.18 14.13 -10.34
CA GLU A 409 30.76 12.73 -10.29
C GLU A 409 30.94 12.04 -11.64
N ALA A 410 30.60 12.68 -12.77
CA ALA A 410 30.87 12.16 -14.11
C ALA A 410 32.37 12.10 -14.44
N THR A 411 33.16 13.08 -13.97
CA THR A 411 34.64 13.07 -14.13
C THR A 411 35.27 11.94 -13.32
N TYR A 412 34.81 11.74 -12.08
CA TYR A 412 35.18 10.61 -11.22
C TYR A 412 34.74 9.27 -11.83
N ALA A 413 33.52 9.19 -12.37
CA ALA A 413 33.00 8.00 -13.03
C ALA A 413 33.85 7.61 -14.24
N ALA A 414 34.14 8.56 -15.14
CA ALA A 414 35.01 8.34 -16.30
C ALA A 414 36.42 7.88 -15.90
N ALA A 415 36.99 8.43 -14.83
CA ALA A 415 38.27 7.95 -14.28
C ALA A 415 38.16 6.55 -13.63
N SER A 416 37.02 6.23 -12.99
CA SER A 416 36.78 4.91 -12.38
C SER A 416 36.54 3.80 -13.41
N VAL A 417 35.96 4.13 -14.57
CA VAL A 417 35.89 3.26 -15.77
C VAL A 417 37.29 2.98 -16.33
N GLN A 418 38.33 3.69 -15.86
CA GLN A 418 39.71 3.25 -15.97
C GLN A 418 40.28 2.71 -14.62
N THR A 419 39.62 1.75 -13.94
CA THR A 419 40.24 1.02 -12.80
C THR A 419 40.27 -0.52 -12.70
N THR A 420 39.30 -1.32 -13.19
CA THR A 420 39.15 -2.75 -12.76
C THR A 420 39.09 -3.88 -13.82
N ALA A 421 39.58 -3.75 -15.07
CA ALA A 421 39.55 -4.86 -16.04
C ALA A 421 40.63 -5.92 -15.79
N ASN A 422 40.37 -6.82 -14.84
CA ASN A 422 40.70 -8.25 -14.90
C ASN A 422 40.05 -8.98 -13.71
N ALA A 423 38.78 -9.33 -13.86
CA ALA A 423 38.04 -10.17 -12.91
C ALA A 423 37.24 -11.23 -13.68
N THR A 424 37.90 -12.34 -14.02
CA THR A 424 37.21 -13.54 -14.51
C THR A 424 36.34 -14.09 -13.38
N VAL A 425 35.02 -14.15 -13.56
CA VAL A 425 34.10 -14.65 -12.51
C VAL A 425 34.46 -16.10 -12.17
N SER A 426 34.86 -16.34 -10.93
CA SER A 426 35.30 -17.66 -10.47
C SER A 426 34.11 -18.58 -10.26
N THR A 427 34.12 -19.78 -10.86
CA THR A 427 33.00 -20.73 -10.85
C THR A 427 32.95 -21.60 -9.60
N THR A 428 33.19 -21.02 -8.42
CA THR A 428 33.13 -21.72 -7.13
C THR A 428 31.70 -21.83 -6.61
N THR A 429 31.04 -22.95 -6.89
CA THR A 429 29.73 -23.31 -6.35
C THR A 429 29.84 -23.74 -4.87
N SER A 430 29.87 -22.76 -3.96
CA SER A 430 29.71 -23.02 -2.52
C SER A 430 28.23 -23.05 -2.14
N SER A 431 27.81 -24.06 -1.36
CA SER A 431 26.43 -24.21 -0.85
C SER A 431 26.12 -23.31 0.37
N SER A 432 26.68 -22.11 0.37
CA SER A 432 26.45 -21.03 1.35
C SER A 432 25.27 -20.17 0.92
N ASN A 433 24.53 -19.56 1.87
CA ASN A 433 23.50 -18.57 1.54
C ASN A 433 24.14 -17.42 0.74
N ALA A 434 23.66 -17.19 -0.49
CA ALA A 434 24.18 -16.16 -1.38
C ALA A 434 23.58 -14.80 -1.02
N VAL A 435 24.41 -13.87 -0.53
CA VAL A 435 23.98 -12.50 -0.28
C VAL A 435 24.18 -11.68 -1.54
N VAL A 436 23.09 -11.27 -2.19
CA VAL A 436 23.10 -10.43 -3.39
C VAL A 436 23.00 -8.97 -2.97
N ASP A 437 23.98 -8.16 -3.34
CA ASP A 437 24.02 -6.75 -2.97
C ASP A 437 23.15 -5.89 -3.90
N LEU A 438 22.20 -5.17 -3.32
CA LEU A 438 21.17 -4.41 -4.02
C LEU A 438 21.32 -2.90 -3.80
N MET A 439 21.34 -2.13 -4.88
CA MET A 439 21.19 -0.68 -4.86
C MET A 439 19.83 -0.27 -5.44
N VAL A 440 19.13 0.66 -4.81
CA VAL A 440 17.83 1.16 -5.29
C VAL A 440 17.83 2.68 -5.48
N LEU A 441 17.58 3.13 -6.70
CA LEU A 441 17.32 4.54 -7.00
C LEU A 441 15.82 4.78 -6.95
N TYR A 442 15.35 5.85 -6.31
CA TYR A 442 13.93 6.12 -6.19
C TYR A 442 13.51 7.53 -6.62
N THR A 443 12.31 7.69 -7.17
CA THR A 443 11.76 9.01 -7.53
C THR A 443 10.90 9.58 -6.38
N THR A 444 10.57 10.88 -6.43
CA THR A 444 9.85 11.55 -5.34
C THR A 444 8.72 12.50 -5.81
N VAL A 445 8.22 12.39 -7.04
CA VAL A 445 6.93 13.00 -7.39
C VAL A 445 5.82 12.05 -6.91
N ASN A 446 4.80 12.59 -6.23
CA ASN A 446 3.65 11.83 -5.69
C ASN A 446 3.98 10.67 -4.71
N GLN A 447 5.22 10.62 -4.18
CA GLN A 447 5.61 9.86 -2.99
C GLN A 447 6.68 10.62 -2.19
N THR A 448 6.74 10.45 -0.87
CA THR A 448 7.80 11.05 -0.03
C THR A 448 9.05 10.18 -0.03
N ALA A 449 10.22 10.80 0.18
CA ALA A 449 11.48 10.06 0.37
C ALA A 449 11.42 9.11 1.58
N THR A 450 10.72 9.50 2.65
CA THR A 450 10.47 8.67 3.83
C THR A 450 9.68 7.41 3.47
N TYR A 451 8.53 7.55 2.79
CA TYR A 451 7.74 6.41 2.32
C TYR A 451 8.56 5.51 1.39
N ALA A 452 9.25 6.08 0.40
CA ALA A 452 10.03 5.30 -0.55
C ALA A 452 11.10 4.46 0.15
N LYS A 453 11.85 5.03 1.11
CA LYS A 453 12.88 4.31 1.87
C LYS A 453 12.31 3.16 2.70
N GLN A 454 11.30 3.42 3.53
CA GLN A 454 10.66 2.38 4.34
C GLN A 454 10.00 1.30 3.48
N ARG A 455 9.34 1.67 2.37
CA ARG A 455 8.71 0.74 1.43
C ARG A 455 9.75 -0.14 0.72
N ILE A 456 10.92 0.40 0.35
CA ILE A 456 12.02 -0.39 -0.22
C ILE A 456 12.58 -1.40 0.80
N ALA A 457 12.80 -0.99 2.06
CA ALA A 457 13.25 -1.89 3.13
C ALA A 457 12.24 -3.04 3.36
N TYR A 458 10.95 -2.69 3.54
CA TYR A 458 9.85 -3.66 3.63
C TYR A 458 9.81 -4.64 2.45
N LEU A 459 9.99 -4.18 1.21
CA LEU A 459 9.96 -5.04 0.02
C LEU A 459 11.19 -5.96 -0.08
N VAL A 460 12.34 -5.55 0.47
CA VAL A 460 13.51 -6.42 0.67
C VAL A 460 13.23 -7.50 1.71
N ASP A 461 12.60 -7.16 2.83
CA ASP A 461 12.22 -8.12 3.89
C ASP A 461 11.21 -9.17 3.39
N VAL A 462 10.17 -8.71 2.70
CA VAL A 462 9.14 -9.57 2.05
C VAL A 462 9.77 -10.50 1.02
N SER A 463 10.71 -9.99 0.20
CA SER A 463 11.46 -10.81 -0.75
C SER A 463 12.34 -11.86 -0.05
N ASN A 464 13.04 -11.46 1.02
CA ASN A 464 13.89 -12.34 1.81
C ASN A 464 13.10 -13.47 2.50
N GLN A 465 11.92 -13.18 3.04
CA GLN A 465 11.03 -14.22 3.56
C GLN A 465 10.49 -15.13 2.45
N SER A 466 10.15 -14.58 1.27
CA SER A 466 9.72 -15.38 0.11
C SER A 466 10.80 -16.37 -0.35
N TYR A 467 12.07 -15.96 -0.42
CA TYR A 467 13.19 -16.86 -0.72
C TYR A 467 13.33 -17.97 0.34
N LYS A 468 13.33 -17.59 1.62
CA LYS A 468 13.40 -18.51 2.77
C LYS A 468 12.27 -19.55 2.76
N ASP A 469 11.03 -19.13 2.52
CA ASP A 469 9.86 -20.02 2.46
C ASP A 469 9.87 -20.93 1.23
N SER A 470 10.46 -20.47 0.12
CA SER A 470 10.58 -21.24 -1.12
C SER A 470 11.73 -22.26 -1.13
N GLY A 471 12.58 -22.27 -0.10
CA GLY A 471 13.81 -23.10 -0.06
C GLY A 471 14.96 -22.53 -0.90
N ILE A 472 14.96 -21.23 -1.17
CA ILE A 472 16.02 -20.53 -1.89
C ILE A 472 17.07 -20.03 -0.89
N ASN A 473 18.31 -20.49 -1.06
CA ASN A 473 19.45 -20.19 -0.23
C ASN A 473 20.10 -18.85 -0.63
N MET A 474 19.31 -17.78 -0.68
CA MET A 474 19.80 -16.43 -0.92
C MET A 474 19.22 -15.42 0.06
N SER A 475 19.80 -14.23 0.08
CA SER A 475 19.22 -13.03 0.68
C SER A 475 19.65 -11.80 -0.10
N LEU A 476 18.78 -10.79 -0.15
CA LEU A 476 19.09 -9.45 -0.64
C LEU A 476 19.61 -8.61 0.52
N ARG A 477 20.71 -7.89 0.29
CA ARG A 477 21.22 -6.86 1.19
C ARG A 477 21.16 -5.50 0.50
N LEU A 478 20.34 -4.60 1.03
CA LEU A 478 20.23 -3.23 0.52
C LEU A 478 21.50 -2.45 0.91
N VAL A 479 22.46 -2.31 0.00
CA VAL A 479 23.74 -1.62 0.28
C VAL A 479 23.64 -0.11 0.12
N HIS A 480 22.78 0.38 -0.78
CA HIS A 480 22.56 1.81 -0.98
C HIS A 480 21.15 2.09 -1.50
N ALA A 481 20.51 3.14 -0.98
CA ALA A 481 19.37 3.77 -1.65
C ALA A 481 19.55 5.29 -1.73
N ARG A 482 19.05 5.89 -2.81
CA ARG A 482 19.11 7.34 -3.04
C ARG A 482 17.97 7.88 -3.91
N PRO A 483 17.60 9.16 -3.77
CA PRO A 483 16.71 9.81 -4.71
C PRO A 483 17.37 10.04 -6.08
N THR A 484 16.54 10.03 -7.12
CA THR A 484 16.85 10.44 -8.49
C THR A 484 15.82 11.46 -9.00
N THR A 485 16.22 12.29 -9.97
CA THR A 485 15.34 13.24 -10.65
C THR A 485 14.82 12.68 -11.98
N TYR A 486 14.64 11.36 -12.08
CA TYR A 486 14.07 10.71 -13.26
C TYR A 486 12.54 10.88 -13.29
N VAL A 487 11.97 11.04 -14.48
CA VAL A 487 10.54 11.33 -14.66
C VAL A 487 9.69 10.05 -14.64
N GLU A 488 8.62 10.08 -13.87
CA GLU A 488 7.79 8.90 -13.60
C GLU A 488 6.93 8.47 -14.80
N SER A 489 6.56 9.38 -15.69
CA SER A 489 5.64 9.12 -16.82
C SER A 489 6.30 8.51 -18.06
N ASN A 490 7.49 7.91 -17.94
CA ASN A 490 8.14 7.13 -19.00
C ASN A 490 7.80 5.63 -18.85
N SER A 491 7.84 4.86 -19.93
CA SER A 491 7.64 3.39 -19.86
C SER A 491 8.74 2.69 -19.07
N ASN A 492 8.43 1.53 -18.50
CA ASN A 492 9.38 0.74 -17.71
C ASN A 492 10.60 0.33 -18.55
N SER A 493 10.41 -0.16 -19.79
CA SER A 493 11.51 -0.46 -20.72
C SER A 493 12.37 0.77 -21.08
N GLN A 494 11.79 1.96 -21.26
CA GLN A 494 12.62 3.17 -21.46
C GLN A 494 13.42 3.49 -20.18
N ALA A 495 12.79 3.45 -19.01
CA ALA A 495 13.45 3.70 -17.74
C ALA A 495 14.57 2.69 -17.45
N LEU A 496 14.39 1.43 -17.85
CA LEU A 496 15.40 0.37 -17.79
C LEU A 496 16.60 0.68 -18.69
N SER A 497 16.35 1.05 -19.95
CA SER A 497 17.41 1.44 -20.88
C SER A 497 18.11 2.73 -20.45
N ASP A 498 17.42 3.67 -19.81
CA ASP A 498 18.06 4.87 -19.26
C ASP A 498 18.94 4.51 -18.04
N LEU A 499 18.47 3.61 -17.15
CA LEU A 499 19.20 3.17 -15.95
C LEU A 499 20.46 2.35 -16.29
N ALA A 500 20.33 1.33 -17.15
CA ALA A 500 21.42 0.39 -17.48
C ALA A 500 22.58 1.01 -18.29
N TYR A 501 22.35 2.22 -18.84
CA TYR A 501 23.27 2.99 -19.68
C TYR A 501 23.64 4.36 -19.07
N ASP A 502 23.43 4.58 -17.76
CA ASP A 502 23.80 5.82 -17.04
C ASP A 502 23.16 7.12 -17.58
N LYS A 503 22.03 7.04 -18.28
CA LYS A 503 21.49 8.17 -19.07
C LYS A 503 20.78 9.22 -18.20
N GLY A 504 20.96 10.49 -18.55
CA GLY A 504 20.15 11.60 -18.05
C GLY A 504 20.20 11.78 -16.53
N ALA A 505 19.10 11.47 -15.85
CA ALA A 505 19.02 11.58 -14.39
C ALA A 505 19.77 10.46 -13.64
N PHE A 506 20.19 9.39 -14.33
CA PHE A 506 20.95 8.29 -13.76
C PHE A 506 22.47 8.48 -13.80
N ALA A 507 22.99 9.48 -14.52
CA ALA A 507 24.43 9.69 -14.68
C ALA A 507 25.21 9.67 -13.35
N GLY A 508 26.25 8.83 -13.29
CA GLY A 508 27.02 8.52 -12.08
C GLY A 508 26.57 7.26 -11.32
N THR A 509 25.53 6.56 -11.75
CA THR A 509 25.05 5.31 -11.13
C THR A 509 26.08 4.19 -11.28
N ALA A 510 26.85 4.15 -12.37
CA ALA A 510 28.00 3.26 -12.54
C ALA A 510 28.97 3.33 -11.33
N ALA A 511 29.34 4.56 -10.95
CA ALA A 511 30.29 4.81 -9.87
C ALA A 511 29.72 4.44 -8.50
N LEU A 512 28.41 4.63 -8.27
CA LEU A 512 27.76 4.23 -7.03
C LEU A 512 27.58 2.70 -6.92
N ARG A 513 27.23 2.02 -8.02
CA ARG A 513 27.18 0.55 -8.09
C ARG A 513 28.53 -0.05 -7.70
N ASN A 514 29.62 0.52 -8.23
CA ASN A 514 30.99 0.10 -7.89
C ASN A 514 31.38 0.50 -6.45
N LYS A 515 31.02 1.70 -5.97
CA LYS A 515 31.35 2.19 -4.62
C LYS A 515 30.71 1.37 -3.51
N TYR A 516 29.46 0.92 -3.69
CA TYR A 516 28.70 0.15 -2.70
C TYR A 516 28.66 -1.36 -2.97
N GLY A 517 29.33 -1.83 -4.02
CA GLY A 517 29.45 -3.26 -4.32
C GLY A 517 28.16 -3.92 -4.82
N ALA A 518 27.26 -3.15 -5.44
CA ALA A 518 25.92 -3.65 -5.79
C ALA A 518 25.91 -4.55 -7.04
N ASP A 519 25.55 -5.82 -6.83
CA ASP A 519 25.27 -6.80 -7.88
C ASP A 519 24.07 -6.41 -8.72
N LEU A 520 23.00 -5.91 -8.09
CA LEU A 520 21.75 -5.51 -8.75
C LEU A 520 21.45 -4.02 -8.52
N VAL A 521 20.85 -3.37 -9.52
CA VAL A 521 20.42 -1.97 -9.44
C VAL A 521 18.99 -1.81 -9.94
N MET A 522 18.08 -1.37 -9.06
CA MET A 522 16.66 -1.19 -9.37
C MET A 522 16.23 0.28 -9.33
N LEU A 523 15.32 0.67 -10.22
CA LEU A 523 14.55 1.90 -10.11
C LEU A 523 13.22 1.62 -9.40
N PHE A 524 12.99 2.23 -8.24
CA PHE A 524 11.71 2.19 -7.52
C PHE A 524 10.92 3.50 -7.73
N ARG A 525 9.71 3.41 -8.26
CA ARG A 525 8.86 4.58 -8.54
C ARG A 525 7.38 4.28 -8.30
N PRO A 526 6.52 5.31 -8.10
CA PRO A 526 5.09 5.09 -8.06
C PRO A 526 4.58 4.55 -9.41
N LEU A 527 3.49 3.76 -9.38
CA LEU A 527 2.77 3.39 -10.59
C LEU A 527 2.21 4.62 -11.33
N TYR A 528 2.46 4.69 -12.64
CA TYR A 528 1.77 5.56 -13.60
C TYR A 528 1.24 4.66 -14.73
N ALA A 529 0.13 3.99 -14.47
CA ALA A 529 -0.37 2.86 -15.26
C ALA A 529 -0.63 3.20 -16.74
N LYS A 530 -0.96 4.46 -17.06
CA LYS A 530 -1.16 4.91 -18.44
C LYS A 530 0.13 4.90 -19.28
N THR A 531 1.29 4.99 -18.63
CA THR A 531 2.59 5.19 -19.29
C THR A 531 3.64 4.15 -18.97
N ALA A 532 3.56 3.48 -17.80
CA ALA A 532 4.53 2.48 -17.37
C ALA A 532 4.55 1.25 -18.30
N GLY A 533 3.37 0.82 -18.75
CA GLY A 533 3.14 -0.38 -19.59
C GLY A 533 2.78 -1.62 -18.78
N SER A 534 3.39 -1.77 -17.60
CA SER A 534 3.32 -2.94 -16.72
C SER A 534 3.67 -2.52 -15.27
N CYS A 535 3.69 -3.47 -14.34
CA CYS A 535 4.15 -3.22 -12.97
C CYS A 535 5.67 -3.07 -12.82
N GLY A 536 6.47 -3.60 -13.73
CA GLY A 536 7.91 -3.31 -13.81
C GLY A 536 8.50 -3.73 -15.16
N THR A 537 9.82 -3.66 -15.31
CA THR A 537 10.53 -4.28 -16.45
C THR A 537 11.98 -4.50 -16.07
N THR A 538 12.49 -5.70 -16.35
CA THR A 538 13.83 -6.16 -15.98
C THR A 538 14.45 -7.02 -17.08
N TYR A 539 15.77 -6.93 -17.23
CA TYR A 539 16.51 -7.86 -18.09
C TYR A 539 16.52 -9.25 -17.49
N VAL A 540 16.11 -10.27 -18.25
CA VAL A 540 16.22 -11.66 -17.77
C VAL A 540 17.67 -12.11 -17.85
N GLY A 541 18.31 -12.25 -16.69
CA GLY A 541 19.66 -12.83 -16.58
C GLY A 541 19.64 -14.27 -17.05
N PHE A 542 20.75 -14.77 -17.61
CA PHE A 542 20.86 -16.18 -18.03
C PHE A 542 19.79 -16.69 -19.03
N ALA A 543 19.05 -15.82 -19.71
CA ALA A 543 18.00 -16.18 -20.67
C ALA A 543 18.51 -17.17 -21.73
N ASN A 544 17.63 -18.06 -22.19
CA ASN A 544 17.91 -19.14 -23.13
C ASN A 544 19.15 -19.98 -22.75
N GLY A 545 19.32 -20.25 -21.45
CA GLY A 545 20.43 -21.01 -20.90
C GLY A 545 21.76 -20.26 -20.78
N GLY A 546 21.77 -18.93 -20.96
CA GLY A 546 22.95 -18.07 -20.99
C GLY A 546 23.85 -18.09 -19.74
N ALA A 547 24.98 -17.38 -19.86
CA ALA A 547 25.98 -17.23 -18.79
C ALA A 547 25.62 -16.11 -17.80
N ALA A 548 26.28 -16.09 -16.64
CA ALA A 548 26.22 -14.99 -15.69
C ALA A 548 26.79 -13.71 -16.32
N ASN A 549 26.08 -12.58 -16.23
CA ASN A 549 26.50 -11.34 -16.86
C ASN A 549 25.96 -10.10 -16.11
N ALA A 550 26.87 -9.36 -15.47
CA ALA A 550 26.56 -8.15 -14.71
C ALA A 550 25.94 -7.01 -15.54
N LYS A 551 25.91 -7.11 -16.88
CA LYS A 551 25.19 -6.20 -17.78
C LYS A 551 23.67 -6.27 -17.61
N PHE A 552 23.14 -7.39 -17.12
CA PHE A 552 21.69 -7.63 -16.97
C PHE A 552 21.20 -7.48 -15.52
N GLY A 553 22.06 -7.00 -14.61
CA GLY A 553 21.70 -6.71 -13.21
C GLY A 553 20.95 -5.39 -13.03
N PHE A 554 19.96 -5.10 -13.88
CA PHE A 554 19.17 -3.87 -13.88
C PHE A 554 17.68 -4.15 -14.09
N GLY A 555 16.83 -3.40 -13.37
CA GLY A 555 15.38 -3.52 -13.45
C GLY A 555 14.65 -2.26 -12.98
N THR A 556 13.33 -2.25 -13.18
CA THR A 556 12.45 -1.11 -12.85
C THR A 556 11.16 -1.61 -12.22
N ILE A 557 10.69 -0.91 -11.19
CA ILE A 557 9.63 -1.35 -10.27
C ILE A 557 8.65 -0.20 -10.06
N GLY A 558 7.39 -0.41 -10.44
CA GLY A 558 6.25 0.43 -10.11
C GLY A 558 5.55 -0.08 -8.84
N ASP A 559 5.44 0.75 -7.82
CA ASP A 559 4.74 0.43 -6.57
C ASP A 559 3.41 1.14 -6.44
N GLY A 560 2.45 0.46 -5.82
CA GLY A 560 1.22 1.07 -5.34
C GLY A 560 0.19 1.35 -6.42
N TYR A 561 -0.71 2.28 -6.11
CA TYR A 561 -1.87 2.65 -6.92
C TYR A 561 -1.50 3.77 -7.89
N SER A 562 -2.07 3.76 -9.10
CA SER A 562 -1.67 4.71 -10.15
C SER A 562 -1.82 6.17 -9.73
N LYS A 563 -0.80 6.97 -10.01
CA LYS A 563 -0.75 8.42 -9.75
C LYS A 563 -1.22 9.27 -10.95
N ASP A 564 -1.73 8.63 -11.99
CA ASP A 564 -2.28 9.26 -13.19
C ASP A 564 -3.81 9.09 -13.32
N SER A 565 -4.36 9.33 -14.52
CA SER A 565 -5.80 9.22 -14.79
C SER A 565 -6.37 7.80 -14.69
N MET A 566 -5.54 6.75 -14.70
CA MET A 566 -5.95 5.34 -14.60
C MET A 566 -5.91 4.88 -13.14
N THR A 567 -6.62 5.62 -12.28
CA THR A 567 -6.63 5.46 -10.81
C THR A 567 -7.15 4.12 -10.30
N ASN A 568 -7.79 3.32 -11.16
CA ASN A 568 -8.27 1.98 -10.86
C ASN A 568 -7.18 0.89 -10.99
N TYR A 569 -5.92 1.25 -11.23
CA TYR A 569 -4.80 0.31 -11.40
C TYR A 569 -3.83 0.33 -10.22
N TYR A 570 -3.24 -0.84 -9.93
CA TYR A 570 -2.38 -1.09 -8.77
C TYR A 570 -1.25 -2.09 -9.09
N CYS A 571 -0.12 -2.00 -8.38
CA CYS A 571 0.99 -2.96 -8.41
C CYS A 571 1.38 -3.42 -6.99
N GLY A 572 1.48 -4.74 -6.84
CA GLY A 572 1.58 -5.45 -5.56
C GLY A 572 2.98 -5.52 -4.98
N ALA A 573 3.07 -5.89 -3.69
CA ALA A 573 4.35 -6.15 -3.03
C ALA A 573 5.14 -7.30 -3.69
N ASN A 574 4.46 -8.22 -4.38
CA ASN A 574 5.10 -9.29 -5.14
C ASN A 574 5.92 -8.76 -6.34
N THR A 575 5.60 -7.59 -6.91
CA THR A 575 6.31 -7.01 -8.06
C THR A 575 7.81 -6.84 -7.78
N PHE A 576 8.21 -6.38 -6.59
CA PHE A 576 9.63 -6.19 -6.27
C PHE A 576 10.41 -7.52 -6.29
N THR A 577 9.79 -8.58 -5.78
CA THR A 577 10.36 -9.94 -5.77
C THR A 577 10.34 -10.58 -7.17
N HIS A 578 9.32 -10.27 -7.97
CA HIS A 578 9.15 -10.72 -9.36
C HIS A 578 10.27 -10.19 -10.27
N GLU A 579 10.47 -8.88 -10.28
CA GLU A 579 11.50 -8.21 -11.08
C GLU A 579 12.91 -8.73 -10.73
N ILE A 580 13.21 -8.92 -9.44
CA ILE A 580 14.49 -9.52 -9.01
C ILE A 580 14.59 -10.98 -9.49
N GLY A 581 13.49 -11.74 -9.48
CA GLY A 581 13.41 -13.10 -10.01
C GLY A 581 13.87 -13.25 -11.47
N HIS A 582 13.64 -12.25 -12.32
CA HIS A 582 14.16 -12.21 -13.69
C HIS A 582 15.69 -12.08 -13.76
N THR A 583 16.31 -11.25 -12.91
CA THR A 583 17.78 -11.12 -12.88
C THR A 583 18.48 -12.45 -12.53
N LEU A 584 17.76 -13.34 -11.84
CA LEU A 584 18.17 -14.67 -11.41
C LEU A 584 17.86 -15.76 -12.46
N GLY A 585 17.32 -15.39 -13.63
CA GLY A 585 17.06 -16.31 -14.75
C GLY A 585 15.79 -17.15 -14.63
N ASN A 586 14.83 -16.68 -13.84
CA ASN A 586 13.47 -17.19 -13.84
C ASN A 586 12.61 -16.44 -14.87
N VAL A 587 11.64 -17.13 -15.46
CA VAL A 587 10.65 -16.59 -16.40
C VAL A 587 9.23 -16.97 -15.96
N HIS A 588 8.22 -16.41 -16.61
CA HIS A 588 6.79 -16.66 -16.32
C HIS A 588 6.36 -18.11 -16.50
N ASP A 589 5.06 -18.38 -16.32
CA ASP A 589 4.48 -19.67 -16.66
C ASP A 589 4.78 -20.02 -18.13
N ARG A 590 4.84 -21.32 -18.44
CA ARG A 590 5.16 -21.83 -19.79
C ARG A 590 4.21 -21.32 -20.90
N THR A 591 3.03 -20.82 -20.53
CA THR A 591 2.04 -20.19 -21.41
C THR A 591 2.32 -18.72 -21.72
N TYR A 592 3.04 -18.01 -20.85
CA TYR A 592 3.23 -16.55 -20.90
C TYR A 592 4.66 -16.10 -21.18
N SER A 593 5.66 -16.98 -21.04
CA SER A 593 7.03 -16.69 -21.49
C SER A 593 7.25 -17.08 -22.96
N SER A 594 7.76 -16.14 -23.75
CA SER A 594 8.18 -16.33 -25.14
C SER A 594 9.54 -17.02 -25.30
N PHE A 595 10.33 -17.12 -24.22
CA PHE A 595 11.68 -17.72 -24.21
C PHE A 595 11.91 -18.60 -22.97
N GLN A 596 13.07 -19.25 -22.88
CA GLN A 596 13.46 -20.06 -21.72
C GLN A 596 14.29 -19.24 -20.72
N GLY A 597 14.15 -19.52 -19.42
CA GLY A 597 15.06 -19.01 -18.40
C GLY A 597 16.43 -19.70 -18.45
N LYS A 598 17.06 -19.88 -17.28
CA LYS A 598 18.36 -20.57 -17.20
C LYS A 598 18.30 -22.06 -17.59
N PHE A 599 17.16 -22.72 -17.35
CA PHE A 599 16.93 -24.14 -17.58
C PHE A 599 15.51 -24.41 -18.12
N SER A 600 15.29 -25.64 -18.59
CA SER A 600 13.99 -26.15 -19.09
C SER A 600 12.83 -26.07 -18.08
N TYR A 601 13.16 -25.97 -16.79
CA TYR A 601 12.27 -25.89 -15.65
C TYR A 601 12.25 -24.51 -14.96
N SER A 602 12.90 -23.47 -15.49
CA SER A 602 12.95 -22.11 -14.88
C SER A 602 11.65 -21.29 -15.01
N TYR A 603 10.53 -21.96 -15.30
CA TYR A 603 9.21 -21.37 -15.51
C TYR A 603 8.43 -21.27 -14.20
N ALA A 604 7.56 -20.27 -14.11
CA ALA A 604 6.63 -20.12 -13.01
C ALA A 604 5.53 -21.19 -13.04
N TRP A 605 4.75 -21.25 -11.97
CA TRP A 605 3.57 -22.11 -11.89
C TRP A 605 2.39 -21.42 -11.22
N GLY A 606 1.18 -21.73 -11.69
CA GLY A 606 -0.07 -21.27 -11.12
C GLY A 606 -1.28 -22.00 -11.71
N ILE A 607 -2.43 -21.76 -11.11
CA ILE A 607 -3.74 -22.25 -11.56
C ILE A 607 -4.69 -21.05 -11.55
N SER A 608 -5.16 -20.66 -12.73
CA SER A 608 -6.02 -19.48 -12.92
C SER A 608 -7.23 -19.50 -11.97
N GLY A 609 -7.42 -18.40 -11.22
CA GLY A 609 -8.49 -18.26 -10.24
C GLY A 609 -8.29 -19.04 -8.94
N LYS A 610 -7.12 -19.65 -8.72
CA LYS A 610 -6.77 -20.38 -7.50
C LYS A 610 -5.46 -19.89 -6.88
N PHE A 611 -4.36 -19.85 -7.63
CA PHE A 611 -3.10 -19.24 -7.19
C PHE A 611 -2.16 -18.92 -8.37
N GLY A 612 -1.18 -18.05 -8.13
CA GLY A 612 0.05 -17.99 -8.91
C GLY A 612 1.27 -17.80 -7.99
N THR A 613 2.38 -18.48 -8.29
CA THR A 613 3.68 -18.21 -7.65
C THR A 613 4.17 -16.79 -7.97
N VAL A 614 5.22 -16.31 -7.28
CA VAL A 614 5.73 -14.92 -7.42
C VAL A 614 5.92 -14.49 -8.88
N MET A 615 6.45 -15.39 -9.72
CA MET A 615 6.74 -15.17 -11.14
C MET A 615 5.55 -15.48 -12.07
N SER A 616 4.39 -15.86 -11.55
CA SER A 616 3.24 -16.30 -12.35
C SER A 616 2.32 -15.13 -12.74
N TYR A 617 1.69 -15.21 -13.90
CA TYR A 617 0.61 -14.30 -14.28
C TYR A 617 -0.76 -14.75 -13.74
N TYR A 618 -0.87 -15.96 -13.18
CA TYR A 618 -2.08 -16.42 -12.53
C TYR A 618 -2.26 -15.77 -11.14
N GLY A 619 -3.50 -15.72 -10.65
CA GLY A 619 -3.83 -15.12 -9.36
C GLY A 619 -4.93 -15.89 -8.61
N PRO A 620 -5.11 -15.61 -7.30
CA PRO A 620 -4.35 -14.67 -6.46
C PRO A 620 -2.87 -15.06 -6.28
N SER A 621 -1.98 -14.08 -6.08
CA SER A 621 -0.54 -14.38 -5.94
C SER A 621 -0.22 -14.89 -4.54
N VAL A 622 0.58 -15.95 -4.45
CA VAL A 622 1.22 -16.43 -3.22
C VAL A 622 2.71 -16.07 -3.25
N MET A 623 3.27 -15.67 -2.10
CA MET A 623 4.67 -15.23 -1.97
C MET A 623 5.67 -16.39 -1.95
N LEU A 624 5.51 -17.35 -2.87
CA LEU A 624 6.34 -18.54 -3.04
C LEU A 624 6.83 -18.63 -4.51
N PHE A 625 8.07 -19.06 -4.71
CA PHE A 625 8.60 -19.43 -6.03
C PHE A 625 8.22 -20.86 -6.41
N ALA A 626 8.20 -21.17 -7.71
CA ALA A 626 7.82 -22.51 -8.16
C ALA A 626 8.87 -23.57 -7.77
N THR A 627 8.43 -24.67 -7.14
CA THR A 627 9.28 -25.81 -6.80
C THR A 627 8.46 -27.07 -6.46
N PRO A 628 8.92 -28.29 -6.84
CA PRO A 628 8.28 -29.55 -6.45
C PRO A 628 8.43 -29.89 -4.96
N ASN A 629 9.32 -29.21 -4.23
CA ASN A 629 9.53 -29.44 -2.79
C ASN A 629 8.35 -28.97 -1.93
N LEU A 630 7.52 -28.06 -2.45
CA LEU A 630 6.33 -27.53 -1.79
C LEU A 630 5.07 -28.12 -2.42
N SER A 631 4.68 -29.31 -1.95
CA SER A 631 3.63 -30.15 -2.56
C SER A 631 2.19 -29.74 -2.20
N THR A 632 1.99 -28.88 -1.20
CA THR A 632 0.65 -28.45 -0.75
C THR A 632 0.53 -26.95 -0.44
N GLN A 633 1.64 -26.22 -0.36
CA GLN A 633 1.70 -24.86 0.19
C GLN A 633 1.14 -23.77 -0.73
N CYS A 634 0.86 -24.09 -2.00
CA CYS A 634 0.22 -23.18 -2.94
C CYS A 634 -1.28 -23.45 -3.00
N ALA A 635 -2.04 -22.85 -2.08
CA ALA A 635 -3.50 -22.99 -1.94
C ALA A 635 -3.97 -24.47 -1.85
N GLY A 636 -3.30 -25.31 -1.05
CA GLY A 636 -3.60 -26.74 -0.96
C GLY A 636 -3.21 -27.51 -2.23
N SER A 637 -2.14 -27.11 -2.91
CA SER A 637 -1.63 -27.73 -4.14
C SER A 637 -0.12 -27.51 -4.31
N ALA A 638 0.49 -28.28 -5.22
CA ALA A 638 1.91 -28.21 -5.49
C ALA A 638 2.29 -26.87 -6.13
N CYS A 639 3.36 -26.25 -5.62
CA CYS A 639 3.91 -25.00 -6.13
C CYS A 639 4.72 -25.15 -7.42
N GLY A 640 5.05 -26.38 -7.84
CA GLY A 640 5.79 -26.63 -9.07
C GLY A 640 6.04 -28.12 -9.31
N PHE A 641 6.70 -28.45 -10.42
CA PHE A 641 6.93 -29.81 -10.88
C PHE A 641 8.40 -30.07 -11.21
N ALA A 642 8.84 -31.31 -11.00
CA ALA A 642 10.23 -31.70 -11.21
C ALA A 642 10.67 -31.62 -12.68
N GLU A 643 11.98 -31.49 -12.90
CA GLU A 643 12.59 -31.58 -14.23
C GLU A 643 12.21 -32.90 -14.92
N GLY A 644 11.77 -32.82 -16.18
CA GLY A 644 11.25 -33.95 -16.95
C GLY A 644 9.72 -34.06 -16.97
N ASP A 645 8.99 -33.37 -16.08
CA ASP A 645 7.54 -33.22 -16.20
C ASP A 645 7.19 -32.26 -17.36
N THR A 646 6.07 -32.53 -18.04
CA THR A 646 5.38 -31.61 -18.96
C THR A 646 5.18 -30.20 -18.39
N ASN A 647 4.87 -30.10 -17.08
CA ASN A 647 4.64 -28.88 -16.33
C ASN A 647 5.87 -28.40 -15.54
N SER A 648 7.05 -28.97 -15.82
CA SER A 648 8.30 -28.74 -15.06
C SER A 648 8.56 -27.27 -14.74
N SER A 649 8.72 -26.98 -13.44
CA SER A 649 8.68 -25.65 -12.83
C SER A 649 9.38 -25.69 -11.47
N ASP A 650 10.67 -25.36 -11.46
CA ASP A 650 11.56 -25.37 -10.28
C ASP A 650 12.49 -24.15 -10.31
N GLN A 651 11.87 -23.00 -10.11
CA GLN A 651 12.55 -21.70 -9.93
C GLN A 651 13.39 -21.67 -8.66
N THR A 652 13.04 -22.45 -7.62
CA THR A 652 13.90 -22.62 -6.45
C THR A 652 15.25 -23.22 -6.83
N ARG A 653 15.27 -24.33 -7.59
CA ARG A 653 16.52 -24.95 -8.07
C ARG A 653 17.26 -24.06 -9.08
N THR A 654 16.53 -23.32 -9.92
CA THR A 654 17.12 -22.29 -10.81
C THR A 654 17.89 -21.25 -9.99
N THR A 655 17.21 -20.63 -9.02
CA THR A 655 17.74 -19.53 -8.23
C THR A 655 18.88 -19.97 -7.31
N ASN A 656 18.80 -21.19 -6.74
CA ASN A 656 19.90 -21.80 -5.97
C ASN A 656 21.17 -22.02 -6.81
N TYR A 657 21.07 -22.12 -8.14
CA TYR A 657 22.23 -22.19 -9.04
C TYR A 657 22.73 -20.80 -9.47
N THR A 658 21.83 -19.84 -9.73
CA THR A 658 22.18 -18.53 -10.29
C THR A 658 22.52 -17.47 -9.25
N ALA A 659 21.89 -17.47 -8.07
CA ALA A 659 22.14 -16.47 -7.03
C ALA A 659 23.61 -16.37 -6.60
N PRO A 660 24.38 -17.47 -6.40
CA PRO A 660 25.82 -17.38 -6.12
C PRO A 660 26.64 -16.75 -7.26
N LEU A 661 26.16 -16.81 -8.50
CA LEU A 661 26.82 -16.20 -9.67
C LEU A 661 26.45 -14.72 -9.83
N VAL A 662 25.22 -14.34 -9.42
CA VAL A 662 24.77 -12.93 -9.35
C VAL A 662 25.46 -12.21 -8.19
N ALA A 663 25.62 -12.86 -7.02
CA ALA A 663 26.38 -12.39 -5.85
C ALA A 663 27.91 -12.29 -6.05
N ASN A 664 28.36 -12.35 -7.31
CA ASN A 664 29.74 -12.13 -7.76
C ASN A 664 29.79 -11.14 -8.95
N TYR A 665 28.71 -10.38 -9.20
CA TYR A 665 28.70 -9.30 -10.18
C TYR A 665 29.51 -8.09 -9.70
N ARG A 666 29.64 -7.91 -8.37
CA ARG A 666 30.58 -7.01 -7.70
C ARG A 666 31.15 -7.66 -6.45
N SER A 667 32.25 -7.10 -5.93
CA SER A 667 32.70 -7.40 -4.57
C SER A 667 31.90 -6.53 -3.58
N THR A 668 31.33 -7.12 -2.53
CA THR A 668 30.75 -6.37 -1.40
C THR A 668 31.77 -5.36 -0.86
N THR A 669 31.39 -4.08 -0.79
CA THR A 669 32.22 -3.01 -0.19
C THR A 669 31.63 -2.44 1.09
N THR A 670 30.32 -2.61 1.32
CA THR A 670 29.65 -2.29 2.58
C THR A 670 28.70 -3.41 2.99
N THR A 671 28.57 -3.66 4.29
CA THR A 671 27.53 -4.52 4.87
C THR A 671 26.48 -3.72 5.64
N VAL A 672 26.71 -2.42 5.84
CA VAL A 672 25.77 -1.49 6.46
C VAL A 672 25.06 -0.68 5.36
N PRO A 673 23.71 -0.63 5.32
CA PRO A 673 22.98 0.13 4.33
C PRO A 673 23.28 1.64 4.39
N VAL A 674 23.63 2.25 3.25
CA VAL A 674 23.73 3.72 3.13
C VAL A 674 22.47 4.25 2.47
N ILE A 675 21.47 4.60 3.27
CA ILE A 675 20.16 5.03 2.80
C ILE A 675 20.06 6.57 2.89
N GLN A 676 19.87 7.25 1.74
CA GLN A 676 19.79 8.71 1.62
C GLN A 676 18.35 9.16 1.39
#